data_AF-A0A514EH32-F1
#
_entry.id   AF-A0A514EH32-F1
#
_cell.length_a   1.000
_cell.length_b   1.000
_cell.length_c   1.000
_cell.angle_alpha   90.00
_cell.angle_beta   90.00
_cell.angle_gamma   90.00
#
_symmetry.space_group_name_H-M   'P 1'
#
loop_
_entity.id
_entity.type
_entity.pdbx_description
1 polymer ?
#
loop_
_entity_poly.entity_id
_entity_poly.type
_entity_poly.pdbx_seq_one_letter_code
_entity_poly.pdbx_strand_id
1 'polypeptide(L)'
;MKLYQHLNLSSTTNRSEASTSSAQSEIQPQAPAHAQPESGPAALAGLSRSPSPRGVEATAAATALSAASVTAEATAAPAHASVSATLQGLHTQLQQDKQRPVDKDLAAQLISALRPLRSSEATGAPRNLATSAELVGQVSEQDVMRWYQAQGLQESDVHTLRRTALLSGMPNPSGSFLNNAMQYIASPWINYATGNPWAGASFGFATAAIAAPMNAAQQSAVVSLCESIREHGGHVIVPDKSQINDKQWLPDLAIKLSEKLADFSKCYDDFSAAVGKHSANDAGALASDAEVVQAAQALMRAESALQKTQGDFVMTQGAHDRQWKGNRWQSIPRTLRSPLSSSLGLISKTPAIRALSPSAQAVASLVVTGMQHVAAGFDERAKQEANNTLNLLHADVFTPEGAQKLARGEPLGGQDIDEGKLRKLIQSPTQALVKRVTSGLTAVQKELSKKLENAGPASTEAGHEVDLELGHGNKPAALVELEKDLDCLREGRLTDLAHDGAAARLLAGSATSVISEQLVRDIGAKYTMREFSAQTAQRLGQAFHLGVFGSAASSVIGKLTSAAQGGTRNVPIPQVAGVAALSGAMAAVGALNQHVAISVKNNRREASPDIGLGKQITRGIMGGAQEAMAQYSGTKTSKAINAKLGDADVHTMLQKARELCQTQAAGPSNPLTLDEAVQQLRPGQRAASHSGEITVQIEEEKATPPA
;
A
#
# COMPACT_ATOMS: atom_id res chain seq x y z
N MET A 1 11.83 29.82 30.53
CA MET A 1 12.30 28.59 29.85
C MET A 1 12.07 27.39 30.76
N LYS A 2 10.87 26.78 30.68
CA LYS A 2 10.50 25.52 31.32
C LYS A 2 9.63 24.78 30.31
N LEU A 3 10.15 23.69 29.75
CA LEU A 3 9.43 22.80 28.83
C LEU A 3 9.90 21.37 29.13
N TYR A 4 9.55 20.93 30.34
CA TYR A 4 9.74 19.57 30.84
C TYR A 4 8.59 19.27 31.80
N GLN A 5 7.44 18.98 31.23
CA GLN A 5 6.32 18.25 31.83
C GLN A 5 5.26 18.11 30.72
N HIS A 6 4.61 16.95 30.64
CA HIS A 6 3.63 16.51 29.62
C HIS A 6 4.16 15.62 28.48
N LEU A 7 4.79 14.52 28.88
CA LEU A 7 4.61 13.23 28.21
C LEU A 7 4.11 12.23 29.26
N ASN A 8 2.83 12.27 29.58
CA ASN A 8 2.16 11.22 30.35
C ASN A 8 1.50 10.27 29.35
N LEU A 9 2.16 9.14 29.10
CA LEU A 9 1.57 7.97 28.45
C LEU A 9 0.76 7.24 29.52
N SER A 10 -0.56 7.40 29.51
CA SER A 10 -1.47 6.60 30.32
C SER A 10 -1.54 5.18 29.76
N SER A 11 -0.82 4.27 30.41
CA SER A 11 -1.03 2.83 30.32
C SER A 11 -2.25 2.45 31.18
N THR A 12 -3.38 2.13 30.57
CA THR A 12 -4.50 1.48 31.25
C THR A 12 -4.35 -0.04 31.13
N THR A 13 -3.75 -0.63 32.17
CA THR A 13 -3.80 -2.07 32.45
C THR A 13 -5.05 -2.33 33.27
N ASN A 14 -6.10 -2.91 32.67
CA ASN A 14 -7.23 -3.43 33.44
C ASN A 14 -6.87 -4.81 33.98
N ARG A 15 -6.70 -4.87 35.30
CA ARG A 15 -6.51 -6.05 36.13
C ARG A 15 -7.89 -6.44 36.67
N SER A 16 -8.38 -7.63 36.36
CA SER A 16 -9.51 -8.24 37.08
C SER A 16 -8.95 -9.28 38.04
N GLU A 17 -9.11 -9.01 39.32
CA GLU A 17 -8.93 -9.98 40.41
C GLU A 17 -10.19 -10.82 40.56
N ALA A 18 -10.04 -12.14 40.64
CA ALA A 18 -10.97 -13.02 41.33
C ALA A 18 -10.21 -14.25 41.87
N SER A 19 -9.92 -14.18 43.17
CA SER A 19 -10.07 -15.24 44.17
C SER A 19 -9.16 -16.48 44.11
N THR A 20 -8.23 -16.47 45.07
CA THR A 20 -7.52 -17.58 45.70
C THR A 20 -8.44 -18.66 46.31
N SER A 21 -8.06 -19.93 46.15
CA SER A 21 -8.29 -20.99 47.14
C SER A 21 -7.13 -21.97 47.15
N SER A 22 -6.72 -22.32 48.36
CA SER A 22 -5.48 -22.98 48.78
C SER A 22 -5.72 -24.47 49.02
N ALA A 23 -4.74 -25.33 48.70
CA ALA A 23 -4.49 -26.57 49.46
C ALA A 23 -3.06 -27.10 49.21
N GLN A 24 -2.24 -27.08 50.26
CA GLN A 24 -0.96 -27.80 50.40
C GLN A 24 -1.22 -29.24 50.84
N SER A 25 -0.44 -30.21 50.35
CA SER A 25 0.25 -31.19 51.22
C SER A 25 1.18 -32.14 50.46
N GLU A 26 2.12 -32.66 51.23
CA GLU A 26 3.45 -33.17 50.93
C GLU A 26 3.53 -34.72 50.96
N ILE A 27 4.55 -35.23 50.25
CA ILE A 27 5.47 -36.36 50.60
C ILE A 27 4.99 -37.84 50.47
N GLN A 28 5.42 -38.47 49.34
CA GLN A 28 6.42 -39.58 49.24
C GLN A 28 6.05 -41.05 49.66
N PRO A 29 6.91 -42.07 49.41
CA PRO A 29 6.86 -42.98 48.25
C PRO A 29 6.78 -44.49 48.59
N GLN A 30 6.41 -45.35 47.62
CA GLN A 30 6.83 -46.76 47.60
C GLN A 30 6.87 -47.30 46.16
N ALA A 31 8.05 -47.78 45.77
CA ALA A 31 8.34 -48.63 44.61
C ALA A 31 9.02 -49.92 45.17
N PRO A 32 9.46 -50.94 44.39
CA PRO A 32 9.39 -51.15 42.94
C PRO A 32 9.10 -52.62 42.50
N ALA A 33 8.97 -52.86 41.19
CA ALA A 33 9.51 -54.08 40.55
C ALA A 33 9.80 -53.85 39.05
N HIS A 34 11.10 -53.66 38.76
CA HIS A 34 11.93 -53.94 37.55
C HIS A 34 11.34 -53.73 36.12
N ALA A 35 11.98 -53.02 35.19
CA ALA A 35 13.43 -52.89 34.91
C ALA A 35 13.84 -51.52 34.29
N GLN A 36 15.10 -51.12 34.53
CA GLN A 36 15.80 -49.90 34.07
C GLN A 36 16.73 -50.16 32.85
N PRO A 37 17.49 -49.18 32.32
CA PRO A 37 17.12 -47.84 31.82
C PRO A 37 17.74 -47.55 30.43
N GLU A 38 17.36 -46.47 29.73
CA GLU A 38 18.33 -45.58 29.04
C GLU A 38 17.67 -44.30 28.50
N SER A 39 18.51 -43.30 28.28
CA SER A 39 18.32 -41.86 28.39
C SER A 39 18.06 -41.09 27.08
N GLY A 40 17.32 -39.97 27.17
CA GLY A 40 17.61 -38.73 26.39
C GLY A 40 16.89 -38.53 25.05
N PRO A 41 16.52 -37.29 24.68
CA PRO A 41 15.56 -37.01 23.62
C PRO A 41 16.17 -37.08 22.21
N ALA A 42 15.49 -37.83 21.35
CA ALA A 42 15.66 -37.87 19.92
C ALA A 42 15.17 -36.56 19.27
N ALA A 43 16.09 -35.71 18.83
CA ALA A 43 15.86 -34.69 17.79
C ALA A 43 17.17 -34.04 17.31
N LEU A 44 18.25 -34.79 17.02
CA LEU A 44 19.50 -34.19 16.49
C LEU A 44 20.40 -35.15 15.65
N ALA A 45 19.89 -36.29 15.17
CA ALA A 45 20.68 -37.29 14.45
C ALA A 45 20.30 -37.39 12.96
N GLY A 46 20.40 -36.28 12.21
CA GLY A 46 20.19 -36.27 10.75
C GLY A 46 21.15 -35.39 9.96
N LEU A 47 22.06 -34.67 10.61
CA LEU A 47 23.01 -33.76 9.97
C LEU A 47 24.45 -34.26 10.17
N SER A 48 24.87 -35.26 9.40
CA SER A 48 26.29 -35.57 9.18
C SER A 48 26.48 -36.52 8.01
N ARG A 49 26.75 -35.96 6.83
CA ARG A 49 27.78 -36.45 5.89
C ARG A 49 28.02 -35.40 4.81
N SER A 50 29.09 -34.63 5.00
CA SER A 50 29.79 -33.95 3.91
C SER A 50 30.79 -34.95 3.29
N PRO A 51 31.18 -34.74 2.03
CA PRO A 51 32.51 -34.18 1.86
C PRO A 51 32.52 -33.00 0.90
N SER A 52 33.12 -31.89 1.35
CA SER A 52 33.65 -30.83 0.51
C SER A 52 34.98 -31.30 -0.12
N PRO A 53 35.42 -30.72 -1.24
CA PRO A 53 36.27 -29.54 -1.06
C PRO A 53 35.96 -28.35 -1.99
N ARG A 54 35.84 -27.19 -1.35
CA ARG A 54 36.38 -25.86 -1.72
C ARG A 54 36.19 -25.32 -3.14
N GLY A 55 35.48 -24.17 -3.24
CA GLY A 55 35.75 -23.16 -4.26
C GLY A 55 34.67 -22.09 -4.46
N VAL A 56 34.63 -21.05 -3.61
CA VAL A 56 34.09 -19.70 -3.86
C VAL A 56 32.64 -19.59 -4.39
N GLU A 57 31.66 -19.53 -3.47
CA GLU A 57 30.23 -19.33 -3.79
C GLU A 57 29.65 -17.96 -3.37
N ALA A 58 30.51 -16.94 -3.21
CA ALA A 58 30.05 -15.57 -2.89
C ALA A 58 30.09 -14.59 -4.09
N THR A 59 30.48 -15.05 -5.28
CA THR A 59 30.64 -14.22 -6.48
C THR A 59 29.55 -14.45 -7.54
N ALA A 60 28.67 -15.44 -7.37
CA ALA A 60 27.71 -15.86 -8.39
C ALA A 60 26.62 -14.82 -8.73
N ALA A 61 26.25 -13.95 -7.79
CA ALA A 61 25.25 -12.90 -8.05
C ALA A 61 25.82 -11.70 -8.84
N ALA A 62 27.14 -11.51 -8.84
CA ALA A 62 27.80 -10.42 -9.56
C ALA A 62 28.25 -10.83 -10.97
N THR A 63 28.56 -12.11 -11.19
CA THR A 63 28.97 -12.64 -12.50
C THR A 63 27.78 -12.86 -13.45
N ALA A 64 26.55 -12.99 -12.92
CA ALA A 64 25.33 -13.09 -13.74
C ALA A 64 25.04 -11.83 -14.58
N LEU A 65 25.63 -10.67 -14.24
CA LEU A 65 25.49 -9.42 -14.99
C LEU A 65 26.50 -9.24 -16.12
N SER A 66 27.51 -10.12 -16.26
CA SER A 66 28.56 -9.99 -17.29
C SER A 66 28.62 -11.15 -18.29
N ALA A 67 27.71 -12.13 -18.19
CA ALA A 67 27.65 -13.30 -19.09
C ALA A 67 26.48 -13.25 -20.09
N ALA A 68 25.72 -12.15 -20.16
CA ALA A 68 24.59 -11.99 -21.07
C ALA A 68 25.00 -11.60 -22.52
N SER A 69 26.26 -11.79 -22.88
CA SER A 69 26.76 -11.54 -24.24
C SER A 69 27.72 -12.67 -24.65
N VAL A 70 27.36 -13.32 -25.75
CA VAL A 70 28.14 -14.27 -26.56
C VAL A 70 28.07 -15.76 -26.13
N THR A 71 27.04 -16.47 -26.59
CA THR A 71 27.09 -17.62 -27.54
C THR A 71 25.81 -18.45 -27.41
N ALA A 72 24.91 -18.26 -28.38
CA ALA A 72 23.81 -19.17 -28.63
C ALA A 72 24.31 -20.22 -29.62
N GLU A 73 24.51 -21.46 -29.18
CA GLU A 73 24.42 -22.63 -30.06
C GLU A 73 24.28 -23.95 -29.27
N ALA A 74 23.35 -24.78 -29.77
CA ALA A 74 23.18 -26.22 -29.56
C ALA A 74 22.70 -26.76 -28.19
N THR A 75 21.36 -26.94 -28.07
CA THR A 75 20.70 -28.26 -27.86
C THR A 75 19.17 -28.10 -27.85
N ALA A 76 18.56 -28.09 -29.05
CA ALA A 76 17.11 -28.09 -29.24
C ALA A 76 16.60 -29.53 -29.42
N ALA A 77 15.97 -30.09 -28.38
CA ALA A 77 15.03 -31.23 -28.49
C ALA A 77 14.23 -31.55 -27.20
N PRO A 78 14.71 -31.30 -25.95
CA PRO A 78 13.90 -31.55 -24.75
C PRO A 78 13.13 -30.32 -24.21
N ALA A 79 13.43 -29.11 -24.69
CA ALA A 79 12.80 -27.88 -24.19
C ALA A 79 11.34 -27.67 -24.67
N HIS A 80 10.99 -28.13 -25.88
CA HIS A 80 9.69 -27.85 -26.50
C HIS A 80 8.51 -28.59 -25.84
N ALA A 81 8.69 -29.87 -25.48
CA ALA A 81 7.68 -30.65 -24.75
C ALA A 81 7.46 -30.10 -23.33
N SER A 82 8.53 -29.59 -22.70
CA SER A 82 8.51 -28.98 -21.36
C SER A 82 7.73 -27.66 -21.32
N VAL A 83 7.91 -26.79 -22.33
CA VAL A 83 7.18 -25.51 -22.43
C VAL A 83 5.69 -25.75 -22.67
N SER A 84 5.34 -26.62 -23.62
CA SER A 84 3.93 -26.92 -23.97
C SER A 84 3.16 -27.50 -22.77
N ALA A 85 3.76 -28.46 -22.06
CA ALA A 85 3.18 -29.05 -20.85
C ALA A 85 3.01 -28.00 -19.73
N THR A 86 3.99 -27.11 -19.56
CA THR A 86 3.92 -26.01 -18.60
C THR A 86 2.77 -25.06 -18.94
N LEU A 87 2.64 -24.64 -20.20
CA LEU A 87 1.57 -23.75 -20.64
C LEU A 87 0.18 -24.39 -20.50
N GLN A 88 0.05 -25.69 -20.79
CA GLN A 88 -1.20 -26.43 -20.61
C GLN A 88 -1.59 -26.52 -19.12
N GLY A 89 -0.61 -26.77 -18.24
CA GLY A 89 -0.81 -26.76 -16.79
C GLY A 89 -1.25 -25.39 -16.29
N LEU A 90 -0.55 -24.32 -16.71
CA LEU A 90 -0.91 -22.93 -16.38
C LEU A 90 -2.29 -22.56 -16.94
N HIS A 91 -2.64 -23.00 -18.15
CA HIS A 91 -3.96 -22.73 -18.74
C HIS A 91 -5.05 -23.35 -17.90
N THR A 92 -4.89 -24.63 -17.55
CA THR A 92 -5.85 -25.36 -16.70
C THR A 92 -6.03 -24.67 -15.36
N GLN A 93 -4.92 -24.32 -14.69
CA GLN A 93 -4.96 -23.62 -13.42
C GLN A 93 -5.60 -22.22 -13.55
N LEU A 94 -5.28 -21.47 -14.60
CA LEU A 94 -5.86 -20.15 -14.83
C LEU A 94 -7.38 -20.20 -15.00
N GLN A 95 -7.91 -21.22 -15.70
CA GLN A 95 -9.36 -21.39 -15.84
C GLN A 95 -10.01 -21.74 -14.50
N GLN A 96 -9.39 -22.61 -13.70
CA GLN A 96 -9.84 -22.89 -12.34
C GLN A 96 -9.83 -21.62 -11.46
N ASP A 97 -8.75 -20.83 -11.52
CA ASP A 97 -8.61 -19.60 -10.76
C ASP A 97 -9.65 -18.53 -11.16
N LYS A 98 -10.01 -18.47 -12.45
CA LYS A 98 -11.10 -17.59 -12.96
C LYS A 98 -12.47 -18.01 -12.45
N GLN A 99 -12.68 -19.30 -12.23
CA GLN A 99 -13.93 -19.90 -11.76
C GLN A 99 -13.96 -20.16 -10.24
N ARG A 100 -12.93 -19.72 -9.52
CA ARG A 100 -12.80 -19.94 -8.07
C ARG A 100 -14.07 -19.48 -7.34
N PRO A 101 -14.73 -20.37 -6.57
CA PRO A 101 -15.97 -20.04 -5.89
C PRO A 101 -15.70 -18.98 -4.81
N VAL A 102 -16.62 -18.04 -4.67
CA VAL A 102 -16.61 -17.00 -3.63
C VAL A 102 -17.95 -17.04 -2.91
N ASP A 103 -17.95 -16.73 -1.61
CA ASP A 103 -19.15 -16.74 -0.78
C ASP A 103 -19.67 -15.30 -0.61
N LYS A 104 -20.65 -14.95 -1.45
CA LYS A 104 -21.26 -13.63 -1.51
C LYS A 104 -22.12 -13.32 -0.30
N ASP A 105 -22.79 -14.32 0.25
CA ASP A 105 -23.64 -14.15 1.43
C ASP A 105 -22.80 -13.85 2.66
N LEU A 106 -21.68 -14.58 2.82
CA LEU A 106 -20.72 -14.29 3.89
C LEU A 106 -20.10 -12.90 3.73
N ALA A 107 -19.78 -12.48 2.51
CA ALA A 107 -19.29 -11.14 2.23
C ALA A 107 -20.31 -10.06 2.63
N ALA A 108 -21.57 -10.21 2.23
CA ALA A 108 -22.65 -9.27 2.56
C ALA A 108 -22.89 -9.19 4.09
N GLN A 109 -22.84 -10.32 4.79
CA GLN A 109 -22.96 -10.39 6.25
C GLN A 109 -21.84 -9.63 6.95
N LEU A 110 -20.57 -9.90 6.59
CA LEU A 110 -19.42 -9.23 7.18
C LEU A 110 -19.44 -7.72 6.92
N ILE A 111 -19.77 -7.32 5.69
CA ILE A 111 -19.88 -5.91 5.31
C ILE A 111 -20.97 -5.21 6.12
N SER A 112 -22.17 -5.80 6.21
CA SER A 112 -23.29 -5.22 6.95
C SER A 112 -23.00 -5.12 8.45
N ALA A 113 -22.18 -6.03 9.00
CA ALA A 113 -21.79 -6.03 10.40
C ALA A 113 -20.67 -5.04 10.74
N LEU A 114 -19.71 -4.83 9.82
CA LEU A 114 -18.44 -4.15 10.10
C LEU A 114 -18.28 -2.81 9.39
N ARG A 115 -18.93 -2.59 8.25
CA ARG A 115 -19.00 -1.25 7.65
C ARG A 115 -20.11 -0.50 8.38
N PRO A 116 -19.83 0.66 9.00
CA PRO A 116 -20.83 1.41 9.73
C PRO A 116 -21.89 1.91 8.76
N LEU A 117 -22.94 1.12 8.58
CA LEU A 117 -24.20 1.61 8.07
C LEU A 117 -24.73 2.59 9.12
N ARG A 118 -25.15 3.77 8.66
CA ARG A 118 -25.94 4.69 9.49
C ARG A 118 -26.98 3.86 10.24
N SER A 119 -26.96 3.99 11.57
CA SER A 119 -27.76 3.23 12.55
C SER A 119 -28.91 2.41 11.97
N SER A 120 -28.82 1.08 12.08
CA SER A 120 -30.03 0.30 12.26
C SER A 120 -30.54 0.61 13.67
N GLU A 121 -31.74 1.21 13.77
CA GLU A 121 -32.47 1.46 15.03
C GLU A 121 -32.53 0.21 15.93
N ALA A 122 -32.36 -0.99 15.35
CA ALA A 122 -32.39 -2.27 16.04
C ALA A 122 -31.26 -2.50 17.07
N THR A 123 -30.18 -1.71 17.09
CA THR A 123 -29.01 -1.95 17.97
C THR A 123 -28.70 -0.85 18.99
N GLY A 124 -29.56 0.16 19.12
CA GLY A 124 -29.59 1.03 20.31
C GLY A 124 -28.48 2.07 20.47
N ALA A 125 -27.48 2.15 19.58
CA ALA A 125 -26.57 3.29 19.50
C ALA A 125 -25.98 3.48 18.09
N PRO A 126 -25.95 4.70 17.54
CA PRO A 126 -25.22 4.97 16.30
C PRO A 126 -23.72 4.71 16.50
N ARG A 127 -23.16 3.75 15.76
CA ARG A 127 -21.70 3.48 15.73
C ARG A 127 -20.99 4.55 14.89
N ASN A 128 -20.91 5.76 15.42
CA ASN A 128 -20.20 6.86 14.78
C ASN A 128 -18.70 6.75 15.06
N LEU A 129 -17.99 5.96 14.25
CA LEU A 129 -16.53 5.77 14.37
C LEU A 129 -15.81 6.97 13.76
N ALA A 130 -14.93 7.59 14.53
CA ALA A 130 -14.28 8.85 14.14
C ALA A 130 -12.91 8.62 13.52
N THR A 131 -12.33 7.42 13.64
CA THR A 131 -10.96 7.15 13.20
C THR A 131 -10.81 5.79 12.56
N SER A 132 -9.76 5.63 11.75
CA SER A 132 -9.41 4.31 11.19
C SER A 132 -9.03 3.31 12.29
N ALA A 133 -8.40 3.77 13.38
CA ALA A 133 -8.05 2.90 14.50
C ALA A 133 -9.30 2.34 15.20
N GLU A 134 -10.33 3.16 15.41
CA GLU A 134 -11.61 2.71 15.97
C GLU A 134 -12.33 1.76 15.01
N LEU A 135 -12.24 1.97 13.70
CA LEU A 135 -12.83 1.10 12.68
C LEU A 135 -12.13 -0.26 12.58
N VAL A 136 -10.81 -0.26 12.44
CA VAL A 136 -10.00 -1.49 12.39
C VAL A 136 -10.03 -2.24 13.71
N GLY A 137 -10.11 -1.54 14.85
CA GLY A 137 -10.19 -2.15 16.17
C GLY A 137 -11.45 -2.99 16.40
N GLN A 138 -12.49 -2.86 15.56
CA GLN A 138 -13.67 -3.72 15.59
C GLN A 138 -13.51 -5.01 14.80
N VAL A 139 -12.53 -5.08 13.90
CA VAL A 139 -12.32 -6.25 13.06
C VAL A 139 -11.46 -7.25 13.83
N SER A 140 -12.05 -8.38 14.19
CA SER A 140 -11.31 -9.47 14.81
C SER A 140 -10.51 -10.27 13.77
N GLU A 141 -9.52 -11.03 14.22
CA GLU A 141 -8.80 -11.98 13.34
C GLU A 141 -9.77 -13.01 12.73
N GLN A 142 -10.82 -13.40 13.47
CA GLN A 142 -11.85 -14.31 12.96
C GLN A 142 -12.63 -13.67 11.81
N ASP A 143 -12.94 -12.38 11.88
CA ASP A 143 -13.62 -11.65 10.79
C ASP A 143 -12.73 -11.59 9.55
N VAL A 144 -11.43 -11.35 9.72
CA VAL A 144 -10.46 -11.36 8.61
C VAL A 144 -10.36 -12.76 7.98
N MET A 145 -10.35 -13.83 8.77
CA MET A 145 -10.33 -15.20 8.26
C MET A 145 -11.62 -15.55 7.52
N ARG A 146 -12.79 -15.15 8.05
CA ARG A 146 -14.07 -15.29 7.34
C ARG A 146 -14.11 -14.46 6.07
N TRP A 147 -13.44 -13.31 6.04
CA TRP A 147 -13.31 -12.50 4.82
C TRP A 147 -12.45 -13.18 3.76
N TYR A 148 -11.33 -13.83 4.14
CA TYR A 148 -10.59 -14.68 3.21
C TYR A 148 -11.44 -15.83 2.67
N GLN A 149 -12.24 -16.47 3.52
CA GLN A 149 -13.19 -17.50 3.11
C GLN A 149 -14.23 -16.96 2.13
N ALA A 150 -14.80 -15.78 2.41
CA ALA A 150 -15.74 -15.09 1.51
C ALA A 150 -15.12 -14.83 0.14
N GLN A 151 -13.85 -14.44 0.12
CA GLN A 151 -13.09 -14.25 -1.10
C GLN A 151 -12.76 -15.55 -1.82
N GLY A 152 -12.98 -16.74 -1.22
CA GLY A 152 -12.77 -18.07 -1.79
C GLY A 152 -11.43 -18.73 -1.43
N LEU A 153 -10.82 -18.37 -0.30
CA LEU A 153 -9.53 -18.92 0.17
C LEU A 153 -9.76 -19.85 1.35
N GLN A 154 -9.03 -20.96 1.36
CA GLN A 154 -8.96 -21.86 2.50
C GLN A 154 -7.85 -21.44 3.46
N GLU A 155 -7.86 -21.99 4.69
CA GLU A 155 -6.84 -21.69 5.69
C GLU A 155 -5.41 -22.03 5.21
N SER A 156 -5.25 -23.10 4.45
CA SER A 156 -3.98 -23.48 3.81
C SER A 156 -3.49 -22.45 2.80
N ASP A 157 -4.39 -21.83 2.03
CA ASP A 157 -4.08 -20.75 1.10
C ASP A 157 -3.61 -19.50 1.86
N VAL A 158 -4.31 -19.16 2.95
CA VAL A 158 -3.97 -18.01 3.80
C VAL A 158 -2.61 -18.22 4.48
N HIS A 159 -2.32 -19.44 4.96
CA HIS A 159 -1.01 -19.77 5.50
C HIS A 159 0.09 -19.61 4.45
N THR A 160 -0.15 -20.09 3.23
CA THR A 160 0.80 -19.97 2.10
C THR A 160 1.01 -18.52 1.70
N LEU A 161 -0.06 -17.71 1.66
CA LEU A 161 0.00 -16.26 1.44
C LEU A 161 0.84 -15.57 2.52
N ARG A 162 0.59 -15.85 3.81
CA ARG A 162 1.32 -15.24 4.94
C ARG A 162 2.80 -15.61 4.92
N ARG A 163 3.11 -16.88 4.66
CA ARG A 163 4.49 -17.37 4.53
C ARG A 163 5.20 -16.67 3.36
N THR A 164 4.55 -16.60 2.21
CA THR A 164 5.12 -15.98 1.01
C THR A 164 5.30 -14.47 1.20
N ALA A 165 4.36 -13.78 1.84
CA ALA A 165 4.51 -12.38 2.21
C ALA A 165 5.76 -12.17 3.09
N LEU A 166 5.97 -13.03 4.09
CA LEU A 166 7.17 -13.01 4.93
C LEU A 166 8.45 -13.22 4.10
N LEU A 167 8.49 -14.24 3.25
CA LEU A 167 9.65 -14.50 2.39
C LEU A 167 9.94 -13.34 1.44
N SER A 168 8.88 -12.75 0.86
CA SER A 168 8.99 -11.65 -0.09
C SER A 168 9.49 -10.34 0.54
N GLY A 169 9.21 -10.11 1.83
CA GLY A 169 9.69 -8.92 2.54
C GLY A 169 11.17 -9.00 2.90
N MET A 170 11.71 -10.20 3.08
CA MET A 170 13.08 -10.38 3.56
C MET A 170 14.14 -9.70 2.70
N PRO A 171 14.14 -9.72 1.35
CA PRO A 171 15.15 -9.04 0.55
C PRO A 171 15.13 -7.51 0.62
N ASN A 172 14.05 -6.88 1.14
CA ASN A 172 13.87 -5.43 1.06
C ASN A 172 15.04 -4.59 1.62
N PRO A 173 15.69 -4.95 2.75
CA PRO A 173 16.87 -4.24 3.25
C PRO A 173 18.10 -4.31 2.34
N SER A 174 18.16 -5.23 1.37
CA SER A 174 19.24 -5.29 0.37
C SER A 174 19.35 -4.00 -0.45
N GLY A 175 18.24 -3.24 -0.58
CA GLY A 175 18.19 -1.97 -1.31
C GLY A 175 18.98 -0.83 -0.65
N SER A 176 19.57 -1.05 0.52
CA SER A 176 20.53 -0.14 1.14
C SER A 176 21.80 -0.83 1.66
N PHE A 177 22.03 -2.08 1.26
CA PHE A 177 23.14 -2.88 1.76
C PHE A 177 24.50 -2.23 1.45
N LEU A 178 24.72 -1.76 0.22
CA LEU A 178 25.99 -1.15 -0.18
C LEU A 178 26.29 0.11 0.64
N ASN A 179 25.28 0.96 0.82
CA ASN A 179 25.39 2.13 1.69
C ASN A 179 25.77 1.75 3.12
N ASN A 180 25.08 0.77 3.69
CA ASN A 180 25.34 0.32 5.05
C ASN A 180 26.73 -0.33 5.18
N ALA A 181 27.17 -1.10 4.19
CA ALA A 181 28.50 -1.69 4.16
C ALA A 181 29.58 -0.61 4.09
N MET A 182 29.42 0.40 3.23
CA MET A 182 30.36 1.53 3.18
C MET A 182 30.38 2.32 4.50
N GLN A 183 29.20 2.59 5.08
CA GLN A 183 29.09 3.41 6.29
C GLN A 183 29.58 2.68 7.54
N TYR A 184 29.27 1.41 7.72
CA TYR A 184 29.48 0.70 8.99
C TYR A 184 30.55 -0.40 8.93
N ILE A 185 31.04 -0.76 7.73
CA ILE A 185 32.13 -1.73 7.55
C ILE A 185 33.35 -1.01 6.97
N ALA A 186 33.27 -0.48 5.75
CA ALA A 186 34.44 0.09 5.06
C ALA A 186 35.02 1.33 5.77
N SER A 187 34.17 2.26 6.21
CA SER A 187 34.63 3.49 6.89
C SER A 187 35.48 3.22 8.15
N PRO A 188 35.08 2.32 9.08
CA PRO A 188 35.96 1.86 10.17
C PRO A 188 37.27 1.24 9.70
N TRP A 189 37.25 0.40 8.65
CA TRP A 189 38.45 -0.24 8.11
C TRP A 189 39.41 0.77 7.47
N ILE A 190 38.91 1.80 6.78
CA ILE A 190 39.73 2.89 6.22
C ILE A 190 40.42 3.67 7.35
N ASN A 191 39.69 4.00 8.41
CA ASN A 191 40.28 4.63 9.59
C ASN A 191 41.41 3.77 10.19
N TYR A 192 41.15 2.47 10.36
CA TYR A 192 42.13 1.52 10.90
C TYR A 192 43.37 1.38 10.02
N ALA A 193 43.20 1.21 8.71
CA ALA A 193 44.30 0.96 7.76
C ALA A 193 45.16 2.20 7.51
N THR A 194 44.57 3.40 7.48
CA THR A 194 45.30 4.65 7.21
C THR A 194 45.91 5.28 8.46
N GLY A 195 45.45 4.88 9.66
CA GLY A 195 45.78 5.56 10.90
C GLY A 195 45.26 7.01 10.99
N ASN A 196 44.44 7.45 10.02
CA ASN A 196 43.91 8.81 9.92
C ASN A 196 42.39 8.83 10.20
N PRO A 197 41.96 9.31 11.38
CA PRO A 197 40.54 9.43 11.73
C PRO A 197 39.70 10.25 10.74
N TRP A 198 40.32 11.26 10.10
CA TRP A 198 39.64 12.08 9.10
C TRP A 198 39.44 11.33 7.77
N ALA A 199 40.30 10.38 7.41
CA ALA A 199 40.09 9.58 6.19
C ALA A 199 38.81 8.73 6.30
N GLY A 200 38.63 8.04 7.43
CA GLY A 200 37.42 7.25 7.68
C GLY A 200 36.17 8.12 7.84
N ALA A 201 36.28 9.27 8.50
CA ALA A 201 35.17 10.22 8.65
C ALA A 201 34.75 10.80 7.29
N SER A 202 35.68 11.34 6.50
CA SER A 202 35.42 11.90 5.16
C SER A 202 34.81 10.88 4.22
N PHE A 203 35.26 9.62 4.24
CA PHE A 203 34.62 8.55 3.48
C PHE A 203 33.17 8.30 3.93
N GLY A 204 32.92 8.30 5.25
CA GLY A 204 31.57 8.18 5.81
C GLY A 204 30.66 9.37 5.45
N PHE A 205 31.21 10.57 5.36
CA PHE A 205 30.48 11.75 4.88
C PHE A 205 30.14 11.65 3.40
N ALA A 206 31.12 11.32 2.56
CA ALA A 206 30.91 11.14 1.14
C ALA A 206 29.84 10.07 0.89
N THR A 207 29.91 8.95 1.62
CA THR A 207 28.91 7.88 1.61
C THR A 207 27.52 8.40 1.99
N ALA A 208 27.39 9.11 3.11
CA ALA A 208 26.12 9.67 3.56
C ALA A 208 25.52 10.68 2.55
N ALA A 209 26.37 11.48 1.89
CA ALA A 209 25.96 12.45 0.87
C ALA A 209 25.39 11.78 -0.39
N ILE A 210 25.98 10.66 -0.83
CA ILE A 210 25.52 9.90 -2.01
C ILE A 210 24.52 8.78 -1.65
N ALA A 211 24.19 8.60 -0.37
CA ALA A 211 23.35 7.50 0.10
C ALA A 211 21.97 7.48 -0.58
N ALA A 212 21.34 8.64 -0.75
CA ALA A 212 20.02 8.75 -1.35
C ALA A 212 19.98 8.25 -2.82
N PRO A 213 20.80 8.80 -3.75
CA PRO A 213 20.84 8.31 -5.12
C PRO A 213 21.35 6.87 -5.24
N MET A 214 22.32 6.45 -4.41
CA MET A 214 22.80 5.06 -4.41
C MET A 214 21.71 4.07 -3.99
N ASN A 215 21.00 4.34 -2.90
CA ASN A 215 19.91 3.47 -2.45
C ASN A 215 18.77 3.45 -3.48
N ALA A 216 18.49 4.58 -4.15
CA ALA A 216 17.52 4.62 -5.25
C ALA A 216 17.96 3.74 -6.44
N ALA A 217 19.25 3.72 -6.77
CA ALA A 217 19.75 2.82 -7.80
C ALA A 217 19.56 1.33 -7.45
N GLN A 218 19.54 0.95 -6.17
CA GLN A 218 19.38 -0.45 -5.74
C GLN A 218 17.92 -0.86 -5.53
N GLN A 219 17.06 0.07 -5.10
CA GLN A 219 15.73 -0.25 -4.62
C GLN A 219 14.80 -0.80 -5.72
N SER A 220 14.91 -0.33 -6.97
CA SER A 220 14.08 -0.82 -8.07
C SER A 220 14.24 -2.32 -8.33
N ALA A 221 15.48 -2.81 -8.31
CA ALA A 221 15.76 -4.24 -8.47
C ALA A 221 15.19 -5.07 -7.31
N VAL A 222 15.43 -4.61 -6.08
CA VAL A 222 14.99 -5.30 -4.87
C VAL A 222 13.47 -5.34 -4.76
N VAL A 223 12.77 -4.23 -5.03
CA VAL A 223 11.30 -4.20 -5.00
C VAL A 223 10.70 -5.16 -6.03
N SER A 224 11.31 -5.27 -7.22
CA SER A 224 10.87 -6.21 -8.25
C SER A 224 11.12 -7.67 -7.85
N LEU A 225 12.24 -7.95 -7.17
CA LEU A 225 12.49 -9.27 -6.60
C LEU A 225 11.47 -9.63 -5.51
N CYS A 226 11.15 -8.69 -4.60
CA CYS A 226 10.11 -8.88 -3.59
C CYS A 226 8.75 -9.17 -4.23
N GLU A 227 8.34 -8.38 -5.23
CA GLU A 227 7.11 -8.64 -6.00
C GLU A 227 7.14 -10.02 -6.66
N SER A 228 8.28 -10.40 -7.26
CA SER A 228 8.45 -11.73 -7.87
C SER A 228 8.26 -12.87 -6.89
N ILE A 229 8.95 -12.84 -5.75
CA ILE A 229 8.79 -13.88 -4.71
C ILE A 229 7.33 -13.97 -4.28
N ARG A 230 6.67 -12.82 -4.11
CA ARG A 230 5.27 -12.76 -3.65
C ARG A 230 4.30 -13.38 -4.65
N GLU A 231 4.45 -13.02 -5.92
CA GLU A 231 3.57 -13.44 -7.01
C GLU A 231 3.75 -14.90 -7.40
N HIS A 232 4.93 -15.49 -7.15
CA HIS A 232 5.16 -16.92 -7.41
C HIS A 232 4.70 -17.82 -6.26
N GLY A 233 4.89 -17.39 -5.01
CA GLY A 233 4.76 -18.28 -3.85
C GLY A 233 3.36 -18.49 -3.31
N GLY A 234 2.40 -17.61 -3.60
CA GLY A 234 1.04 -17.70 -3.06
C GLY A 234 0.10 -16.63 -3.59
N HIS A 235 -1.16 -16.69 -3.14
CA HIS A 235 -2.17 -15.70 -3.47
C HIS A 235 -1.72 -14.28 -3.06
N VAL A 236 -2.04 -13.30 -3.90
CA VAL A 236 -1.67 -11.88 -3.71
C VAL A 236 -2.93 -11.07 -3.44
N ILE A 237 -2.94 -10.32 -2.34
CA ILE A 237 -4.02 -9.38 -2.06
C ILE A 237 -3.88 -8.19 -3.00
N VAL A 238 -4.98 -7.85 -3.67
CA VAL A 238 -5.10 -6.69 -4.55
C VAL A 238 -5.90 -5.63 -3.79
N PRO A 239 -5.24 -4.58 -3.26
CA PRO A 239 -5.96 -3.49 -2.62
C PRO A 239 -6.80 -2.75 -3.65
N ASP A 240 -8.04 -2.44 -3.33
CA ASP A 240 -8.86 -1.55 -4.16
C ASP A 240 -8.35 -0.12 -4.05
N LYS A 241 -7.44 0.26 -4.95
CA LYS A 241 -6.82 1.59 -4.99
C LYS A 241 -7.80 2.73 -5.34
N SER A 242 -9.00 2.41 -5.84
CA SER A 242 -10.00 3.43 -6.10
C SER A 242 -10.62 3.94 -4.80
N GLN A 243 -10.72 3.07 -3.80
CA GLN A 243 -11.27 3.36 -2.48
C GLN A 243 -10.15 3.61 -1.44
N ILE A 244 -9.12 2.76 -1.39
CA ILE A 244 -7.97 2.89 -0.49
C ILE A 244 -7.05 4.00 -1.00
N ASN A 245 -7.28 5.21 -0.48
CA ASN A 245 -6.78 6.45 -1.05
C ASN A 245 -5.32 6.77 -0.64
N ASP A 246 -4.36 6.36 -1.47
CA ASP A 246 -2.96 6.79 -1.40
C ASP A 246 -2.73 8.15 -2.15
N LYS A 247 -3.76 8.72 -2.80
CA LYS A 247 -3.67 9.98 -3.60
C LYS A 247 -3.78 11.25 -2.77
N GLN A 248 -4.33 11.17 -1.57
CA GLN A 248 -4.50 12.31 -0.67
C GLN A 248 -3.38 12.34 0.39
N TRP A 249 -3.12 13.53 0.92
CA TRP A 249 -2.12 13.74 1.97
C TRP A 249 -2.84 14.06 3.28
N LEU A 250 -2.61 13.24 4.31
CA LEU A 250 -3.38 13.30 5.56
C LEU A 250 -3.41 14.70 6.22
N PRO A 251 -2.29 15.46 6.31
CA PRO A 251 -2.32 16.84 6.79
C PRO A 251 -3.23 17.78 5.99
N ASP A 252 -3.26 17.65 4.66
CA ASP A 252 -4.13 18.48 3.83
C ASP A 252 -5.62 18.13 4.10
N LEU A 253 -5.92 16.85 4.34
CA LEU A 253 -7.27 16.39 4.69
C LEU A 253 -7.71 16.84 6.07
N ALA A 254 -6.83 16.82 7.07
CA ALA A 254 -7.15 17.28 8.42
C ALA A 254 -7.57 18.76 8.42
N ILE A 255 -6.91 19.60 7.62
CA ILE A 255 -7.27 21.00 7.42
C ILE A 255 -8.64 21.10 6.74
N LYS A 256 -8.82 20.44 5.59
CA LYS A 256 -10.09 20.42 4.85
C LYS A 256 -11.27 19.92 5.70
N LEU A 257 -11.04 18.93 6.56
CA LEU A 257 -12.05 18.40 7.47
C LEU A 257 -12.53 19.47 8.46
N SER A 258 -11.60 20.27 8.98
CA SER A 258 -11.92 21.40 9.86
C SER A 258 -12.69 22.49 9.12
N GLU A 259 -12.29 22.82 7.89
CA GLU A 259 -12.99 23.79 7.04
C GLU A 259 -14.43 23.33 6.75
N LYS A 260 -14.62 22.05 6.40
CA LYS A 260 -15.94 21.50 6.09
C LYS A 260 -16.86 21.45 7.31
N LEU A 261 -16.31 21.21 8.51
CA LEU A 261 -17.11 21.29 9.74
C LEU A 261 -17.57 22.73 10.01
N ALA A 262 -16.72 23.73 9.74
CA ALA A 262 -17.09 25.14 9.86
C ALA A 262 -18.15 25.54 8.82
N ASP A 263 -17.98 25.13 7.55
CA ASP A 263 -18.95 25.36 6.47
C ASP A 263 -20.32 24.74 6.82
N PHE A 264 -20.33 23.49 7.29
CA PHE A 264 -21.56 22.81 7.73
C PHE A 264 -22.23 23.55 8.88
N SER A 265 -21.44 23.96 9.87
CA SER A 265 -21.96 24.71 11.03
C SER A 265 -22.63 26.00 10.59
N LYS A 266 -21.99 26.74 9.68
CA LYS A 266 -22.57 27.96 9.12
C LYS A 266 -23.86 27.69 8.34
N CYS A 267 -23.88 26.67 7.46
CA CYS A 267 -25.09 26.35 6.70
C CYS A 267 -26.24 25.89 7.61
N TYR A 268 -25.93 25.21 8.72
CA TYR A 268 -26.90 24.83 9.73
C TYR A 268 -27.48 26.07 10.43
N ASP A 269 -26.63 27.01 10.85
CA ASP A 269 -27.06 28.25 11.49
C ASP A 269 -27.91 29.10 10.53
N ASP A 270 -27.49 29.24 9.27
CA ASP A 270 -28.20 29.96 8.21
C ASP A 270 -29.59 29.33 7.94
N PHE A 271 -29.67 28.00 7.84
CA PHE A 271 -30.94 27.29 7.64
C PHE A 271 -31.86 27.39 8.87
N SER A 272 -31.31 27.23 10.08
CA SER A 272 -32.05 27.38 11.33
C SER A 272 -32.63 28.78 11.47
N ALA A 273 -31.85 29.82 11.14
CA ALA A 273 -32.32 31.21 11.13
C ALA A 273 -33.41 31.44 10.08
N ALA A 274 -33.27 30.86 8.87
CA ALA A 274 -34.29 30.97 7.81
C ALA A 274 -35.60 30.28 8.21
N VAL A 275 -35.54 29.08 8.80
CA VAL A 275 -36.71 28.37 9.32
C VAL A 275 -37.35 29.13 10.48
N GLY A 276 -36.54 29.76 11.35
CA GLY A 276 -37.02 30.54 12.50
C GLY A 276 -37.80 31.81 12.14
N LYS A 277 -37.76 32.26 10.87
CA LYS A 277 -38.61 33.36 10.35
C LYS A 277 -40.07 32.93 10.17
N HIS A 278 -40.35 31.62 10.16
CA HIS A 278 -41.67 31.05 9.91
C HIS A 278 -42.22 30.35 11.16
N SER A 279 -43.55 30.21 11.23
CA SER A 279 -44.15 29.41 12.31
C SER A 279 -43.78 27.93 12.14
N ALA A 280 -43.47 27.25 13.26
CA ALA A 280 -42.92 25.89 13.25
C ALA A 280 -43.75 24.84 12.47
N ASN A 281 -45.05 25.08 12.29
CA ASN A 281 -46.00 24.17 11.64
C ASN A 281 -46.39 24.54 10.20
N ASP A 282 -45.82 25.61 9.62
CA ASP A 282 -46.19 26.04 8.26
C ASP A 282 -45.25 25.45 7.20
N ALA A 283 -45.40 24.14 6.98
CA ALA A 283 -44.61 23.41 5.97
C ALA A 283 -44.84 23.94 4.54
N GLY A 284 -46.04 24.49 4.26
CA GLY A 284 -46.37 25.09 2.98
C GLY A 284 -45.63 26.40 2.74
N ALA A 285 -45.60 27.30 3.73
CA ALA A 285 -44.85 28.55 3.65
C ALA A 285 -43.34 28.30 3.48
N LEU A 286 -42.78 27.35 4.23
CA LEU A 286 -41.37 26.98 4.15
C LEU A 286 -40.97 26.42 2.78
N ALA A 287 -41.82 25.62 2.14
CA ALA A 287 -41.56 25.07 0.81
C ALA A 287 -41.69 26.12 -0.32
N SER A 288 -42.45 27.19 -0.09
CA SER A 288 -42.62 28.29 -1.04
C SER A 288 -41.56 29.40 -0.93
N ASP A 289 -40.81 29.42 0.17
CA ASP A 289 -39.75 30.41 0.42
C ASP A 289 -38.43 29.98 -0.23
N ALA A 290 -38.02 30.72 -1.28
CA ALA A 290 -36.79 30.45 -2.02
C ALA A 290 -35.52 30.54 -1.15
N GLU A 291 -35.50 31.42 -0.13
CA GLU A 291 -34.36 31.57 0.78
C GLU A 291 -34.21 30.31 1.66
N VAL A 292 -35.33 29.80 2.19
CA VAL A 292 -35.38 28.59 3.01
C VAL A 292 -34.96 27.36 2.18
N VAL A 293 -35.49 27.22 0.97
CA VAL A 293 -35.14 26.09 0.08
C VAL A 293 -33.67 26.14 -0.33
N GLN A 294 -33.14 27.31 -0.66
CA GLN A 294 -31.73 27.47 -1.01
C GLN A 294 -30.82 27.14 0.18
N ALA A 295 -31.18 27.57 1.39
CA ALA A 295 -30.47 27.23 2.62
C ALA A 295 -30.54 25.72 2.93
N ALA A 296 -31.68 25.07 2.72
CA ALA A 296 -31.83 23.62 2.84
C ALA A 296 -30.90 22.87 1.86
N GLN A 297 -30.88 23.26 0.59
CA GLN A 297 -30.00 22.66 -0.42
C GLN A 297 -28.51 22.91 -0.10
N ALA A 298 -28.17 24.07 0.47
CA ALA A 298 -26.81 24.37 0.91
C ALA A 298 -26.39 23.48 2.10
N LEU A 299 -27.27 23.31 3.09
CA LEU A 299 -27.06 22.42 4.23
C LEU A 299 -26.88 20.97 3.79
N MET A 300 -27.71 20.46 2.89
CA MET A 300 -27.59 19.08 2.36
C MET A 300 -26.28 18.86 1.60
N ARG A 301 -25.86 19.84 0.79
CA ARG A 301 -24.55 19.79 0.11
C ARG A 301 -23.39 19.85 1.11
N ALA A 302 -23.50 20.66 2.16
CA ALA A 302 -22.50 20.76 3.21
C ALA A 302 -22.41 19.46 4.03
N GLU A 303 -23.53 18.82 4.37
CA GLU A 303 -23.58 17.52 5.05
C GLU A 303 -22.85 16.44 4.23
N SER A 304 -23.21 16.32 2.95
CA SER A 304 -22.61 15.35 2.04
C SER A 304 -21.10 15.58 1.88
N ALA A 305 -20.67 16.84 1.71
CA ALA A 305 -19.26 17.18 1.60
C ALA A 305 -18.48 16.92 2.89
N LEU A 306 -19.09 17.17 4.06
CA LEU A 306 -18.51 16.91 5.37
C LEU A 306 -18.28 15.40 5.59
N GLN A 307 -19.31 14.59 5.38
CA GLN A 307 -19.25 13.14 5.54
C GLN A 307 -18.28 12.50 4.55
N LYS A 308 -18.27 12.96 3.29
CA LYS A 308 -17.29 12.51 2.29
C LYS A 308 -15.86 12.83 2.74
N THR A 309 -15.60 14.05 3.20
CA THR A 309 -14.25 14.46 3.65
C THR A 309 -13.82 13.70 4.90
N GLN A 310 -14.77 13.41 5.81
CA GLN A 310 -14.51 12.58 6.98
C GLN A 310 -14.18 11.13 6.59
N GLY A 311 -14.94 10.56 5.65
CA GLY A 311 -14.66 9.25 5.06
C GLY A 311 -13.26 9.20 4.44
N ASP A 312 -12.94 10.14 3.56
CA ASP A 312 -11.62 10.32 2.95
C ASP A 312 -10.50 10.41 4.01
N PHE A 313 -10.72 11.17 5.09
CA PHE A 313 -9.77 11.30 6.19
C PHE A 313 -9.53 9.95 6.91
N VAL A 314 -10.59 9.24 7.29
CA VAL A 314 -10.51 7.91 7.93
C VAL A 314 -9.84 6.90 6.99
N MET A 315 -10.17 6.92 5.70
CA MET A 315 -9.53 6.10 4.68
C MET A 315 -8.02 6.33 4.61
N THR A 316 -7.60 7.59 4.50
CA THR A 316 -6.19 7.94 4.41
C THR A 316 -5.44 7.65 5.71
N GLN A 317 -6.08 7.79 6.88
CA GLN A 317 -5.51 7.31 8.16
C GLN A 317 -5.19 5.81 8.09
N GLY A 318 -6.12 4.98 7.58
CA GLY A 318 -5.91 3.55 7.41
C GLY A 318 -4.81 3.20 6.41
N ALA A 319 -4.75 3.92 5.29
CA ALA A 319 -3.69 3.76 4.29
C ALA A 319 -2.30 4.09 4.87
N HIS A 320 -2.19 5.08 5.75
CA HIS A 320 -0.97 5.45 6.46
C HIS A 320 -0.61 4.45 7.57
N ASP A 321 -1.57 3.98 8.37
CA ASP A 321 -1.36 2.94 9.41
C ASP A 321 -0.83 1.64 8.78
N ARG A 322 -1.35 1.27 7.61
CA ARG A 322 -0.82 0.17 6.80
C ARG A 322 0.65 0.36 6.43
N GLN A 323 1.10 1.58 6.08
CA GLN A 323 2.53 1.83 5.84
C GLN A 323 3.34 1.76 7.14
N TRP A 324 2.77 2.20 8.26
CA TRP A 324 3.41 2.08 9.57
C TRP A 324 3.60 0.60 9.97
N LYS A 325 2.58 -0.24 9.80
CA LYS A 325 2.66 -1.70 9.98
C LYS A 325 3.72 -2.35 9.09
N GLY A 326 3.87 -1.85 7.86
CA GLY A 326 4.94 -2.25 6.92
C GLY A 326 6.35 -1.77 7.27
N ASN A 327 6.54 -1.15 8.44
CA ASN A 327 7.81 -0.58 8.87
C ASN A 327 8.13 -0.83 10.37
N ARG A 328 7.16 -1.35 11.13
CA ARG A 328 7.18 -1.40 12.60
C ARG A 328 8.36 -2.22 13.12
N TRP A 329 8.54 -3.44 12.64
CA TRP A 329 9.58 -4.35 13.11
C TRP A 329 10.96 -3.90 12.66
N GLN A 330 11.11 -3.43 11.42
CA GLN A 330 12.40 -2.92 10.94
C GLN A 330 12.87 -1.66 11.68
N SER A 331 11.97 -0.92 12.34
CA SER A 331 12.34 0.25 13.12
C SER A 331 13.32 -0.08 14.25
N ILE A 332 13.22 -1.28 14.84
CA ILE A 332 14.07 -1.75 15.94
C ILE A 332 15.54 -1.88 15.49
N PRO A 333 15.91 -2.75 14.52
CA PRO A 333 17.30 -2.88 14.08
C PRO A 333 17.85 -1.58 13.47
N ARG A 334 17.01 -0.76 12.81
CA ARG A 334 17.45 0.55 12.31
C ARG A 334 17.83 1.53 13.42
N THR A 335 17.05 1.54 14.51
CA THR A 335 17.35 2.36 15.70
C THR A 335 18.63 1.88 16.38
N LEU A 336 18.84 0.56 16.47
CA LEU A 336 19.98 -0.03 17.16
C LEU A 336 21.30 0.08 16.39
N ARG A 337 21.27 0.13 15.05
CA ARG A 337 22.49 0.11 14.21
C ARG A 337 23.51 1.19 14.61
N SER A 338 23.05 2.42 14.74
CA SER A 338 23.88 3.59 15.03
C SER A 338 24.50 3.60 16.44
N PRO A 339 23.72 3.40 17.52
CA PRO A 339 24.27 3.29 18.88
C PRO A 339 25.16 2.05 19.04
N LEU A 340 24.85 0.91 18.42
CA LEU A 340 25.70 -0.28 18.48
C LEU A 340 27.08 -0.01 17.85
N SER A 341 27.13 0.62 16.68
CA SER A 341 28.40 1.02 16.06
C SER A 341 29.21 1.96 16.96
N SER A 342 28.55 2.91 17.64
CA SER A 342 29.20 3.87 18.54
C SER A 342 29.73 3.20 19.81
N SER A 343 28.94 2.31 20.42
CA SER A 343 29.31 1.56 21.64
C SER A 343 30.43 0.55 21.38
N LEU A 344 30.45 -0.11 20.21
CA LEU A 344 31.55 -1.02 19.84
C LEU A 344 32.86 -0.27 19.59
N GLY A 345 32.80 1.03 19.32
CA GLY A 345 33.96 1.92 19.35
C GLY A 345 34.62 2.00 20.73
N LEU A 346 33.88 1.81 21.83
CA LEU A 346 34.45 1.78 23.19
C LEU A 346 35.38 0.59 23.41
N ILE A 347 35.14 -0.52 22.72
CA ILE A 347 36.00 -1.73 22.80
C ILE A 347 37.42 -1.41 22.29
N SER A 348 37.56 -0.47 21.36
CA SER A 348 38.88 -0.02 20.85
C SER A 348 39.76 0.67 21.90
N LYS A 349 39.19 1.06 23.05
CA LYS A 349 39.95 1.65 24.16
C LYS A 349 40.74 0.61 24.96
N THR A 350 40.39 -0.67 24.85
CA THR A 350 41.14 -1.75 25.50
C THR A 350 42.27 -2.21 24.57
N PRO A 351 43.55 -2.09 24.98
CA PRO A 351 44.69 -2.34 24.10
C PRO A 351 44.76 -3.79 23.57
N ALA A 352 44.24 -4.78 24.30
CA ALA A 352 44.21 -6.18 23.88
C ALA A 352 43.23 -6.49 22.73
N ILE A 353 42.29 -5.58 22.41
CA ILE A 353 41.16 -5.84 21.50
C ILE A 353 41.17 -4.84 20.32
N ARG A 354 42.28 -4.12 20.10
CA ARG A 354 42.40 -3.04 19.10
C ARG A 354 42.10 -3.50 17.67
N ALA A 355 42.69 -4.61 17.23
CA ALA A 355 42.46 -5.16 15.89
C ALA A 355 41.08 -5.85 15.75
N LEU A 356 40.47 -6.23 16.87
CA LEU A 356 39.15 -6.87 16.90
C LEU A 356 38.02 -5.85 16.77
N SER A 357 38.25 -4.55 16.97
CA SER A 357 37.20 -3.53 16.95
C SER A 357 36.56 -3.32 15.56
N PRO A 358 37.29 -3.18 14.43
CA PRO A 358 36.68 -3.10 13.10
C PRO A 358 35.94 -4.39 12.71
N SER A 359 36.52 -5.55 13.04
CA SER A 359 35.89 -6.86 12.81
C SER A 359 34.62 -7.05 13.64
N ALA A 360 34.63 -6.64 14.92
CA ALA A 360 33.46 -6.68 15.79
C ALA A 360 32.36 -5.71 15.32
N GLN A 361 32.72 -4.52 14.84
CA GLN A 361 31.78 -3.59 14.21
C GLN A 361 31.18 -4.16 12.93
N ALA A 362 31.98 -4.85 12.11
CA ALA A 362 31.50 -5.51 10.90
C ALA A 362 30.54 -6.66 11.23
N VAL A 363 30.91 -7.56 12.15
CA VAL A 363 30.06 -8.68 12.60
C VAL A 363 28.75 -8.15 13.19
N ALA A 364 28.80 -7.16 14.09
CA ALA A 364 27.59 -6.57 14.65
C ALA A 364 26.72 -5.90 13.58
N SER A 365 27.32 -5.21 12.61
CA SER A 365 26.59 -4.61 11.49
C SER A 365 25.91 -5.66 10.60
N LEU A 366 26.56 -6.79 10.37
CA LEU A 366 25.99 -7.93 9.65
C LEU A 366 24.84 -8.57 10.44
N VAL A 367 24.99 -8.77 11.76
CA VAL A 367 23.93 -9.30 12.63
C VAL A 367 22.72 -8.38 12.63
N VAL A 368 22.90 -7.06 12.83
CA VAL A 368 21.81 -6.08 12.79
C VAL A 368 21.14 -6.04 11.41
N THR A 369 21.92 -6.23 10.35
CA THR A 369 21.37 -6.32 8.98
C THR A 369 20.55 -7.58 8.79
N GLY A 370 21.03 -8.74 9.25
CA GLY A 370 20.27 -10.00 9.26
C GLY A 370 18.96 -9.88 10.05
N MET A 371 18.99 -9.26 11.23
CA MET A 371 17.78 -8.94 12.01
C MET A 371 16.83 -8.04 11.22
N GLN A 372 17.34 -7.05 10.49
CA GLN A 372 16.52 -6.19 9.64
C GLN A 372 15.86 -6.95 8.50
N HIS A 373 16.53 -7.94 7.88
CA HIS A 373 15.92 -8.79 6.85
C HIS A 373 14.74 -9.59 7.42
N VAL A 374 14.91 -10.25 8.57
CA VAL A 374 13.83 -10.99 9.23
C VAL A 374 12.67 -10.06 9.61
N ALA A 375 12.99 -8.90 10.21
CA ALA A 375 11.99 -7.89 10.55
C ALA A 375 11.23 -7.37 9.32
N ALA A 376 11.90 -7.25 8.17
CA ALA A 376 11.26 -6.84 6.92
C ALA A 376 10.26 -7.87 6.40
N GLY A 377 10.51 -9.17 6.65
CA GLY A 377 9.54 -10.22 6.37
C GLY A 377 8.27 -10.07 7.21
N PHE A 378 8.41 -9.88 8.53
CA PHE A 378 7.26 -9.65 9.40
C PHE A 378 6.48 -8.37 9.04
N ASP A 379 7.18 -7.29 8.69
CA ASP A 379 6.57 -6.06 8.22
C ASP A 379 5.75 -6.26 6.94
N GLU A 380 6.28 -6.98 5.94
CA GLU A 380 5.55 -7.26 4.70
C GLU A 380 4.31 -8.12 4.96
N ARG A 381 4.41 -9.14 5.81
CA ARG A 381 3.24 -9.93 6.24
C ARG A 381 2.17 -9.05 6.89
N ALA A 382 2.55 -8.22 7.87
CA ALA A 382 1.62 -7.33 8.56
C ALA A 382 0.98 -6.30 7.60
N LYS A 383 1.74 -5.82 6.62
CA LYS A 383 1.24 -4.94 5.56
C LYS A 383 0.20 -5.64 4.66
N GLN A 384 0.43 -6.90 4.31
CA GLN A 384 -0.53 -7.69 3.53
C GLN A 384 -1.81 -7.95 4.33
N GLU A 385 -1.71 -8.34 5.59
CA GLU A 385 -2.87 -8.51 6.47
C GLU A 385 -3.69 -7.20 6.56
N ALA A 386 -3.02 -6.05 6.74
CA ALA A 386 -3.65 -4.74 6.73
C ALA A 386 -4.32 -4.40 5.38
N ASN A 387 -3.75 -4.78 4.24
CA ASN A 387 -4.40 -4.60 2.93
C ASN A 387 -5.75 -5.31 2.90
N ASN A 388 -5.84 -6.56 3.40
CA ASN A 388 -7.10 -7.30 3.34
C ASN A 388 -8.15 -6.76 4.32
N THR A 389 -7.73 -6.31 5.50
CA THR A 389 -8.61 -5.61 6.44
C THR A 389 -9.17 -4.33 5.83
N LEU A 390 -8.36 -3.54 5.13
CA LEU A 390 -8.85 -2.34 4.44
C LEU A 390 -9.79 -2.69 3.28
N ASN A 391 -9.55 -3.78 2.55
CA ASN A 391 -10.48 -4.26 1.54
C ASN A 391 -11.83 -4.65 2.15
N LEU A 392 -11.84 -5.36 3.28
CA LEU A 392 -13.07 -5.69 4.01
C LEU A 392 -13.86 -4.42 4.37
N LEU A 393 -13.17 -3.39 4.86
CA LEU A 393 -13.80 -2.16 5.32
C LEU A 393 -14.24 -1.22 4.19
N HIS A 394 -13.59 -1.28 3.02
CA HIS A 394 -13.70 -0.18 2.05
C HIS A 394 -13.76 -0.55 0.58
N ALA A 395 -13.38 -1.77 0.17
CA ALA A 395 -13.39 -2.13 -1.24
C ALA A 395 -14.81 -2.04 -1.82
N ASP A 396 -14.93 -1.54 -3.06
CA ASP A 396 -16.19 -1.61 -3.80
C ASP A 396 -16.33 -3.01 -4.40
N VAL A 397 -17.17 -3.83 -3.77
CA VAL A 397 -17.53 -5.17 -4.24
C VAL A 397 -19.00 -5.28 -4.60
N PHE A 398 -19.70 -4.16 -4.77
CA PHE A 398 -21.15 -4.15 -4.90
C PHE A 398 -21.58 -4.17 -6.37
N THR A 399 -22.77 -4.72 -6.59
CA THR A 399 -23.57 -4.41 -7.79
C THR A 399 -24.08 -2.97 -7.72
N PRO A 400 -24.55 -2.37 -8.83
CA PRO A 400 -25.17 -1.04 -8.80
C PRO A 400 -26.31 -0.94 -7.76
N GLU A 401 -27.16 -1.96 -7.69
CA GLU A 401 -28.28 -2.04 -6.75
C GLU A 401 -27.78 -2.17 -5.30
N GLY A 402 -26.76 -3.00 -5.08
CA GLY A 402 -26.15 -3.18 -3.76
C GLY A 402 -25.48 -1.90 -3.25
N ALA A 403 -24.82 -1.14 -4.12
CA ALA A 403 -24.25 0.16 -3.77
C ALA A 403 -25.32 1.17 -3.34
N GLN A 404 -26.48 1.17 -4.01
CA GLN A 404 -27.61 2.02 -3.62
C GLN A 404 -28.22 1.58 -2.29
N LYS A 405 -28.40 0.27 -2.06
CA LYS A 405 -28.88 -0.25 -0.76
C LYS A 405 -27.94 0.13 0.38
N LEU A 406 -26.63 -0.04 0.17
CA LEU A 406 -25.60 0.37 1.13
C LEU A 406 -25.71 1.87 1.43
N ALA A 407 -25.89 2.72 0.41
CA ALA A 407 -26.06 4.16 0.59
C ALA A 407 -27.33 4.53 1.37
N ARG A 408 -28.40 3.72 1.25
CA ARG A 408 -29.65 3.88 2.01
C ARG A 408 -29.60 3.27 3.42
N GLY A 409 -28.55 2.51 3.76
CA GLY A 409 -28.44 1.80 5.05
C GLY A 409 -29.29 0.53 5.15
N GLU A 410 -29.73 0.00 4.01
CA GLU A 410 -30.54 -1.22 3.95
C GLU A 410 -29.66 -2.48 4.13
N PRO A 411 -30.20 -3.58 4.68
CA PRO A 411 -29.49 -4.86 4.76
C PRO A 411 -29.07 -5.38 3.38
N LEU A 412 -27.83 -5.86 3.28
CA LEU A 412 -27.30 -6.46 2.05
C LEU A 412 -27.46 -7.98 2.06
N GLY A 413 -27.78 -8.55 0.89
CA GLY A 413 -27.74 -9.99 0.62
C GLY A 413 -26.65 -10.35 -0.40
N GLY A 414 -26.42 -11.65 -0.65
CA GLY A 414 -25.41 -12.10 -1.61
C GLY A 414 -25.66 -11.64 -3.06
N GLN A 415 -26.89 -11.30 -3.43
CA GLN A 415 -27.23 -10.71 -4.74
C GLN A 415 -26.75 -9.26 -4.91
N ASP A 416 -26.46 -8.58 -3.80
CA ASP A 416 -25.99 -7.19 -3.78
C ASP A 416 -24.46 -7.10 -3.95
N ILE A 417 -23.77 -8.26 -3.95
CA ILE A 417 -22.32 -8.40 -4.09
C ILE A 417 -21.97 -8.87 -5.51
N ASP A 418 -21.09 -8.12 -6.18
CA ASP A 418 -20.51 -8.49 -7.45
C ASP A 418 -19.40 -9.54 -7.25
N GLU A 419 -19.67 -10.73 -7.76
CA GLU A 419 -18.79 -11.89 -7.65
C GLU A 419 -17.41 -11.65 -8.28
N GLY A 420 -17.37 -10.97 -9.43
CA GLY A 420 -16.16 -10.69 -10.16
C GLY A 420 -15.29 -9.67 -9.44
N LYS A 421 -15.89 -8.63 -8.86
CA LYS A 421 -15.19 -7.64 -8.03
C LYS A 421 -14.64 -8.29 -6.76
N LEU A 422 -15.43 -9.10 -6.06
CA LEU A 422 -14.99 -9.81 -4.85
C LEU A 422 -13.81 -10.75 -5.15
N ARG A 423 -13.91 -11.55 -6.23
CA ARG A 423 -12.84 -12.47 -6.66
C ARG A 423 -11.55 -11.71 -6.98
N LYS A 424 -11.64 -10.55 -7.64
CA LYS A 424 -10.48 -9.72 -8.06
C LYS A 424 -9.68 -9.13 -6.90
N LEU A 425 -10.20 -9.12 -5.67
CA LEU A 425 -9.45 -8.71 -4.49
C LEU A 425 -8.31 -9.68 -4.14
N ILE A 426 -8.35 -10.91 -4.66
CA ILE A 426 -7.29 -11.88 -4.51
C ILE A 426 -6.87 -12.40 -5.89
N GLN A 427 -5.60 -12.21 -6.21
CA GLN A 427 -4.99 -12.71 -7.42
C GLN A 427 -4.25 -14.02 -7.13
N SER A 428 -4.50 -15.07 -7.92
CA SER A 428 -3.74 -16.32 -7.82
C SER A 428 -2.31 -16.15 -8.35
N PRO A 429 -1.36 -17.04 -8.00
CA PRO A 429 -0.02 -17.03 -8.57
C PRO A 429 -0.04 -17.04 -10.11
N THR A 430 -0.82 -17.94 -10.72
CA THR A 430 -0.96 -18.04 -12.18
C THR A 430 -1.46 -16.74 -12.80
N GLN A 431 -2.50 -16.12 -12.21
CA GLN A 431 -3.00 -14.83 -12.66
C GLN A 431 -1.95 -13.73 -12.54
N ALA A 432 -1.13 -13.75 -11.48
CA ALA A 432 -0.06 -12.78 -11.27
C ALA A 432 1.03 -12.91 -12.34
N LEU A 433 1.46 -14.14 -12.64
CA LEU A 433 2.44 -14.43 -13.69
C LEU A 433 1.95 -13.98 -15.07
N VAL A 434 0.72 -14.35 -15.45
CA VAL A 434 0.13 -13.96 -16.74
C VAL A 434 0.01 -12.45 -16.85
N LYS A 435 -0.51 -11.78 -15.81
CA LYS A 435 -0.62 -10.31 -15.79
C LYS A 435 0.73 -9.62 -15.94
N ARG A 436 1.76 -10.16 -15.28
CA ARG A 436 3.11 -9.61 -15.32
C ARG A 436 3.74 -9.71 -16.70
N VAL A 437 3.69 -10.89 -17.32
CA VAL A 437 4.17 -11.10 -18.70
C VAL A 437 3.38 -10.22 -19.68
N THR A 438 2.04 -10.17 -19.55
CA THR A 438 1.17 -9.30 -20.37
C THR A 438 1.59 -7.84 -20.26
N SER A 439 1.86 -7.35 -19.04
CA SER A 439 2.27 -5.97 -18.81
C SER A 439 3.63 -5.66 -19.44
N GLY A 440 4.60 -6.58 -19.30
CA GLY A 440 5.91 -6.47 -19.93
C GLY A 440 5.83 -6.42 -21.46
N LEU A 441 5.05 -7.31 -22.06
CA LEU A 441 4.85 -7.36 -23.51
C LEU A 441 4.06 -6.15 -24.04
N THR A 442 3.09 -5.64 -23.29
CA THR A 442 2.35 -4.41 -23.65
C THR A 442 3.29 -3.20 -23.70
N ALA A 443 4.26 -3.12 -22.78
CA ALA A 443 5.28 -2.06 -22.82
C ALA A 443 6.17 -2.18 -24.07
N VAL A 444 6.54 -3.41 -24.47
CA VAL A 444 7.28 -3.67 -25.71
C VAL A 444 6.46 -3.28 -26.93
N GLN A 445 5.17 -3.64 -26.98
CA GLN A 445 4.26 -3.26 -28.07
C GLN A 445 4.20 -1.74 -28.23
N LYS A 446 4.06 -1.00 -27.12
CA LYS A 446 4.01 0.47 -27.13
C LYS A 446 5.31 1.10 -27.66
N GLU A 447 6.46 0.57 -27.25
CA GLU A 447 7.76 1.07 -27.71
C GLU A 447 7.99 0.78 -29.20
N LEU A 448 7.64 -0.42 -29.66
CA LEU A 448 7.72 -0.80 -31.08
C LEU A 448 6.79 0.06 -31.93
N SER A 449 5.54 0.25 -31.49
CA SER A 449 4.55 1.09 -32.19
C SER A 449 5.06 2.52 -32.33
N LYS A 450 5.59 3.10 -31.24
CA LYS A 450 6.16 4.45 -31.26
C LYS A 450 7.39 4.55 -32.18
N LYS A 451 8.26 3.55 -32.21
CA LYS A 451 9.41 3.51 -33.13
C LYS A 451 8.96 3.47 -34.59
N LEU A 452 7.92 2.71 -34.89
CA LEU A 452 7.33 2.62 -36.23
C LEU A 452 6.70 3.95 -36.66
N GLU A 453 5.93 4.60 -35.77
CA GLU A 453 5.37 5.94 -36.00
C GLU A 453 6.46 6.98 -36.28
N ASN A 454 7.59 6.90 -35.58
CA ASN A 454 8.72 7.83 -35.76
C ASN A 454 9.58 7.52 -37.00
N ALA A 455 9.55 6.29 -37.53
CA ALA A 455 10.36 5.88 -38.67
C ALA A 455 9.83 6.39 -40.03
N GLY A 456 8.58 6.88 -40.07
CA GLY A 456 7.95 7.38 -41.30
C GLY A 456 7.66 6.29 -42.36
N PRO A 457 7.00 6.62 -43.48
CA PRO A 457 6.50 5.64 -44.47
C PRO A 457 7.57 5.01 -45.37
N ALA A 458 8.85 5.32 -45.17
CA ALA A 458 9.90 5.07 -46.16
C ALA A 458 11.07 4.27 -45.58
N SER A 459 10.80 3.02 -45.18
CA SER A 459 11.82 1.97 -45.04
C SER A 459 11.19 0.61 -44.73
N THR A 460 10.25 0.15 -45.56
CA THR A 460 9.94 -1.30 -45.66
C THR A 460 10.77 -1.92 -46.77
N GLU A 461 12.09 -1.89 -46.62
CA GLU A 461 12.96 -2.84 -47.33
C GLU A 461 13.44 -3.89 -46.32
N ALA A 462 13.06 -5.14 -46.62
CA ALA A 462 13.51 -6.39 -46.02
C ALA A 462 13.05 -6.68 -44.57
N GLY A 463 11.78 -7.06 -44.41
CA GLY A 463 11.31 -7.70 -43.17
C GLY A 463 9.85 -8.15 -43.18
N HIS A 464 9.50 -9.10 -44.05
CA HIS A 464 8.23 -9.87 -44.06
C HIS A 464 6.98 -9.05 -43.63
N GLU A 465 6.47 -8.23 -44.54
CA GLU A 465 5.13 -7.64 -44.41
C GLU A 465 4.08 -8.77 -44.40
N VAL A 466 3.10 -8.70 -43.49
CA VAL A 466 1.99 -9.65 -43.44
C VAL A 466 0.88 -9.16 -44.37
N ASP A 467 0.35 -10.11 -45.12
CA ASP A 467 -0.64 -9.99 -46.18
C ASP A 467 -1.70 -8.89 -46.00
N LEU A 468 -1.83 -8.02 -47.01
CA LEU A 468 -2.79 -6.93 -47.05
C LEU A 468 -4.25 -7.43 -47.05
N GLU A 469 -4.48 -8.68 -47.44
CA GLU A 469 -5.82 -9.28 -47.52
C GLU A 469 -6.45 -9.60 -46.15
N LEU A 470 -5.66 -9.67 -45.07
CA LEU A 470 -6.16 -9.90 -43.70
C LEU A 470 -6.49 -8.60 -42.93
N GLY A 471 -6.42 -7.43 -43.60
CA GLY A 471 -6.77 -6.14 -43.01
C GLY A 471 -5.74 -5.58 -42.02
N HIS A 472 -4.50 -6.11 -42.01
CA HIS A 472 -3.46 -5.75 -41.06
C HIS A 472 -2.64 -4.50 -41.44
N GLY A 473 -2.76 -4.01 -42.68
CA GLY A 473 -1.97 -2.89 -43.20
C GLY A 473 -0.46 -3.17 -43.23
N ASN A 474 0.37 -2.15 -43.51
CA ASN A 474 1.85 -2.27 -43.54
C ASN A 474 2.46 -2.39 -42.12
N LYS A 475 2.00 -3.36 -41.32
CA LYS A 475 2.54 -3.65 -39.99
C LYS A 475 3.64 -4.73 -40.09
N PRO A 476 4.77 -4.58 -39.37
CA PRO A 476 5.77 -5.64 -39.27
C PRO A 476 5.18 -6.92 -38.67
N ALA A 477 5.51 -8.09 -39.23
CA ALA A 477 5.02 -9.40 -38.75
C ALA A 477 5.21 -9.60 -37.24
N ALA A 478 6.35 -9.14 -36.69
CA ALA A 478 6.65 -9.25 -35.26
C ALA A 478 5.68 -8.44 -34.37
N LEU A 479 5.12 -7.32 -34.86
CA LEU A 479 4.14 -6.53 -34.12
C LEU A 479 2.76 -7.20 -34.16
N VAL A 480 2.39 -7.78 -35.30
CA VAL A 480 1.14 -8.55 -35.44
C VAL A 480 1.16 -9.80 -34.55
N GLU A 481 2.29 -10.52 -34.53
CA GLU A 481 2.47 -11.68 -33.65
C GLU A 481 2.42 -11.29 -32.17
N LEU A 482 3.05 -10.17 -31.79
CA LEU A 482 2.98 -9.65 -30.43
C LEU A 482 1.57 -9.21 -30.03
N GLU A 483 0.81 -8.58 -30.93
CA GLU A 483 -0.59 -8.21 -30.72
C GLU A 483 -1.45 -9.46 -30.48
N LYS A 484 -1.28 -10.49 -31.31
CA LYS A 484 -1.94 -11.78 -31.15
C LYS A 484 -1.60 -12.45 -29.82
N ASP A 485 -0.32 -12.53 -29.47
CA ASP A 485 0.13 -13.11 -28.19
C ASP A 485 -0.46 -12.34 -26.99
N LEU A 486 -0.53 -11.01 -27.06
CA LEU A 486 -1.15 -10.18 -26.03
C LEU A 486 -2.64 -10.46 -25.88
N ASP A 487 -3.36 -10.65 -26.98
CA ASP A 487 -4.78 -11.00 -26.94
C ASP A 487 -5.00 -12.40 -26.35
N CYS A 488 -4.19 -13.38 -26.74
CA CYS A 488 -4.17 -14.71 -26.12
C CYS A 488 -3.93 -14.64 -24.60
N LEU A 489 -2.97 -13.82 -24.14
CA LEU A 489 -2.69 -13.63 -22.71
C LEU A 489 -3.86 -12.94 -21.97
N ARG A 490 -4.46 -11.90 -22.56
CA ARG A 490 -5.61 -11.17 -21.97
C ARG A 490 -6.83 -12.06 -21.82
N GLU A 491 -7.10 -12.89 -22.82
CA GLU A 491 -8.20 -13.84 -22.82
C GLU A 491 -7.89 -15.10 -21.99
N GLY A 492 -6.61 -15.32 -21.66
CA GLY A 492 -6.13 -16.48 -20.92
C GLY A 492 -6.06 -17.76 -21.77
N ARG A 493 -5.99 -17.62 -23.10
CA ARG A 493 -5.80 -18.70 -24.07
C ARG A 493 -4.31 -19.04 -24.19
N LEU A 494 -3.71 -19.51 -23.09
CA LEU A 494 -2.26 -19.75 -22.99
C LEU A 494 -1.76 -20.88 -23.91
N THR A 495 -2.64 -21.79 -24.32
CA THR A 495 -2.35 -22.87 -25.28
C THR A 495 -2.28 -22.39 -26.73
N ASP A 496 -2.83 -21.21 -27.01
CA ASP A 496 -2.87 -20.61 -28.35
C ASP A 496 -1.63 -19.75 -28.64
N LEU A 497 -0.76 -19.57 -27.64
CA LEU A 497 0.51 -18.85 -27.78
C LEU A 497 1.44 -19.61 -28.73
N ALA A 498 2.20 -18.87 -29.53
CA ALA A 498 3.25 -19.47 -30.35
C ALA A 498 4.26 -20.20 -29.46
N HIS A 499 4.43 -21.50 -29.66
CA HIS A 499 5.19 -22.38 -28.77
C HIS A 499 6.67 -21.97 -28.64
N ASP A 500 7.24 -21.42 -29.70
CA ASP A 500 8.57 -20.86 -29.78
C ASP A 500 8.61 -19.33 -29.63
N GLY A 501 7.44 -18.70 -29.49
CA GLY A 501 7.25 -17.26 -29.33
C GLY A 501 7.73 -16.72 -27.98
N ALA A 502 7.96 -15.40 -27.94
CA ALA A 502 8.50 -14.73 -26.76
C ALA A 502 7.56 -14.83 -25.55
N ALA A 503 6.24 -14.77 -25.75
CA ALA A 503 5.26 -14.87 -24.68
C ALA A 503 5.28 -16.24 -23.99
N ALA A 504 5.33 -17.33 -24.77
CA ALA A 504 5.41 -18.69 -24.27
C ALA A 504 6.67 -18.92 -23.43
N ARG A 505 7.84 -18.49 -23.93
CA ARG A 505 9.13 -18.63 -23.23
C ARG A 505 9.17 -17.83 -21.92
N LEU A 506 8.71 -16.58 -21.96
CA LEU A 506 8.68 -15.73 -20.77
C LEU A 506 7.75 -16.31 -19.70
N LEU A 507 6.56 -16.77 -20.09
CA LEU A 507 5.60 -17.33 -19.15
C LEU A 507 6.07 -18.66 -18.54
N ALA A 508 6.59 -19.58 -19.35
CA ALA A 508 7.15 -20.85 -18.86
C ALA A 508 8.39 -20.64 -17.99
N GLY A 509 9.27 -19.70 -18.37
CA GLY A 509 10.45 -19.33 -17.58
C GLY A 509 10.08 -18.70 -16.24
N SER A 510 9.05 -17.86 -16.19
CA SER A 510 8.53 -17.32 -14.93
C SER A 510 7.87 -18.41 -14.08
N ALA A 511 7.07 -19.29 -14.64
CA ALA A 511 6.44 -20.38 -13.87
C ALA A 511 7.47 -21.31 -13.19
N THR A 512 8.66 -21.46 -13.75
CA THR A 512 9.72 -22.34 -13.24
C THR A 512 10.72 -21.64 -12.32
N SER A 513 10.87 -20.32 -12.39
CA SER A 513 11.86 -19.59 -11.61
C SER A 513 11.41 -18.18 -11.20
N VAL A 514 11.59 -17.89 -9.90
CA VAL A 514 11.44 -16.54 -9.33
C VAL A 514 12.41 -15.54 -9.98
N ILE A 515 13.63 -16.00 -10.30
CA ILE A 515 14.65 -15.25 -11.04
C ILE A 515 14.54 -15.66 -12.51
N SER A 516 13.56 -15.08 -13.20
CA SER A 516 13.27 -15.35 -14.61
C SER A 516 13.69 -14.18 -15.51
N GLU A 517 13.74 -14.43 -16.82
CA GLU A 517 13.98 -13.37 -17.81
C GLU A 517 12.95 -12.23 -17.67
N GLN A 518 11.70 -12.54 -17.34
CA GLN A 518 10.68 -11.54 -17.06
C GLN A 518 11.06 -10.62 -15.89
N LEU A 519 11.62 -11.16 -14.80
CA LEU A 519 12.11 -10.33 -13.70
C LEU A 519 13.19 -9.36 -14.15
N VAL A 520 14.15 -9.82 -14.97
CA VAL A 520 15.19 -8.94 -15.52
C VAL A 520 14.57 -7.81 -16.34
N ARG A 521 13.56 -8.12 -17.16
CA ARG A 521 12.82 -7.12 -17.94
C ARG A 521 12.08 -6.12 -17.04
N ASP A 522 11.41 -6.58 -15.98
CA ASP A 522 10.70 -5.68 -15.06
C ASP A 522 11.66 -4.77 -14.29
N ILE A 523 12.82 -5.31 -13.89
CA ILE A 523 13.88 -4.52 -13.26
C ILE A 523 14.31 -3.41 -14.22
N GLY A 524 14.63 -3.75 -15.48
CA GLY A 524 14.97 -2.78 -16.52
C GLY A 524 13.89 -1.72 -16.71
N ALA A 525 12.62 -2.12 -16.80
CA ALA A 525 11.48 -1.21 -16.97
C ALA A 525 11.29 -0.23 -15.80
N LYS A 526 11.69 -0.60 -14.57
CA LYS A 526 11.61 0.31 -13.41
C LYS A 526 12.75 1.33 -13.35
N TYR A 527 13.82 1.17 -14.11
CA TYR A 527 14.90 2.17 -14.17
C TYR A 527 14.52 3.35 -15.07
N THR A 528 13.58 4.17 -14.60
CA THR A 528 13.21 5.44 -15.23
C THR A 528 13.68 6.63 -14.39
N MET A 529 13.92 7.79 -15.02
CA MET A 529 14.29 9.01 -14.29
C MET A 529 13.21 9.44 -13.29
N ARG A 530 11.93 9.23 -13.62
CA ARG A 530 10.83 9.51 -12.70
C ARG A 530 10.93 8.65 -11.44
N GLU A 531 11.13 7.35 -11.61
CA GLU A 531 11.26 6.40 -10.50
C GLU A 531 12.50 6.68 -9.64
N PHE A 532 13.64 6.90 -10.30
CA PHE A 532 14.88 7.26 -9.63
C PHE A 532 14.74 8.56 -8.82
N SER A 533 14.10 9.59 -9.39
CA SER A 533 13.85 10.86 -8.68
C SER A 533 12.92 10.69 -7.48
N ALA A 534 11.86 9.87 -7.61
CA ALA A 534 10.90 9.63 -6.55
C ALA A 534 11.51 8.86 -5.39
N GLN A 535 12.33 7.85 -5.69
CA GLN A 535 13.07 7.10 -4.68
C GLN A 535 14.16 7.96 -4.03
N THR A 536 14.90 8.76 -4.80
CA THR A 536 15.90 9.69 -4.25
C THR A 536 15.27 10.68 -3.28
N ALA A 537 14.16 11.31 -3.64
CA ALA A 537 13.44 12.21 -2.73
C ALA A 537 12.88 11.50 -1.49
N GLN A 538 12.38 10.27 -1.63
CA GLN A 538 11.99 9.45 -0.48
C GLN A 538 13.19 9.26 0.48
N ARG A 539 14.37 8.92 -0.06
CA ARG A 539 15.57 8.68 0.75
C ARG A 539 16.14 9.97 1.35
N LEU A 540 16.05 11.11 0.67
CA LEU A 540 16.41 12.42 1.21
C LEU A 540 15.49 12.80 2.38
N GLY A 541 14.17 12.64 2.23
CA GLY A 541 13.23 12.83 3.34
C GLY A 541 13.57 11.96 4.54
N GLN A 542 13.92 10.68 4.31
CA GLN A 542 14.36 9.76 5.37
C GLN A 542 15.67 10.18 6.05
N ALA A 543 16.63 10.68 5.27
CA ALA A 543 17.94 11.09 5.76
C ALA A 543 17.89 12.34 6.65
N PHE A 544 16.94 13.25 6.38
CA PHE A 544 16.85 14.59 6.97
C PHE A 544 15.48 14.86 7.65
N HIS A 545 14.83 13.86 8.26
CA HIS A 545 13.61 14.09 9.04
C HIS A 545 13.79 15.27 10.04
N LEU A 546 12.79 16.14 10.15
CA LEU A 546 12.82 17.32 11.02
C LEU A 546 14.10 18.18 10.83
N GLY A 547 14.64 18.19 9.61
CA GLY A 547 15.84 18.94 9.20
C GLY A 547 17.14 18.22 9.53
N VAL A 548 17.38 17.92 10.81
CA VAL A 548 18.68 17.37 11.29
C VAL A 548 18.55 15.99 11.92
N PHE A 549 17.34 15.46 12.06
CA PHE A 549 17.09 14.15 12.66
C PHE A 549 16.96 13.11 11.56
N GLY A 550 17.71 12.01 11.62
CA GLY A 550 17.59 10.98 10.59
C GLY A 550 18.87 10.19 10.41
N SER A 551 18.82 9.27 9.44
CA SER A 551 19.89 8.30 9.23
C SER A 551 21.22 8.95 8.84
N ALA A 552 21.21 10.09 8.15
CA ALA A 552 22.43 10.77 7.74
C ALA A 552 23.17 11.33 8.97
N ALA A 553 22.52 12.20 9.75
CA ALA A 553 23.12 12.80 10.94
C ALA A 553 23.52 11.73 11.98
N SER A 554 22.64 10.75 12.23
CA SER A 554 22.92 9.69 13.22
C SER A 554 24.15 8.87 12.84
N SER A 555 24.34 8.57 11.55
CA SER A 555 25.45 7.74 11.06
C SER A 555 26.81 8.45 11.00
N VAL A 556 26.83 9.77 11.14
CA VAL A 556 28.03 10.61 10.94
C VAL A 556 28.51 11.25 12.24
N ILE A 557 27.61 11.60 13.18
CA ILE A 557 27.96 12.33 14.40
C ILE A 557 29.06 11.63 15.24
N GLY A 558 29.01 10.30 15.38
CA GLY A 558 30.05 9.55 16.07
C GLY A 558 31.41 9.59 15.39
N LYS A 559 31.44 9.62 14.06
CA LYS A 559 32.67 9.72 13.27
C LYS A 559 33.28 11.10 13.38
N LEU A 560 32.44 12.15 13.35
CA LEU A 560 32.85 13.53 13.57
C LEU A 560 33.49 13.73 14.94
N THR A 561 32.79 13.33 16.01
CA THR A 561 33.31 13.47 17.37
C THR A 561 34.61 12.70 17.54
N SER A 562 34.69 11.50 16.96
CA SER A 562 35.93 10.72 16.95
C SER A 562 37.06 11.42 16.18
N ALA A 563 36.81 11.93 14.97
CA ALA A 563 37.83 12.57 14.15
C ALA A 563 38.33 13.89 14.75
N ALA A 564 37.41 14.71 15.27
CA ALA A 564 37.74 15.98 15.94
C ALA A 564 38.65 15.80 17.16
N GLN A 565 38.57 14.66 17.84
CA GLN A 565 39.40 14.31 19.00
C GLN A 565 40.68 13.54 18.60
N GLY A 566 40.99 13.39 17.31
CA GLY A 566 42.15 12.62 16.85
C GLY A 566 41.99 11.11 17.00
N GLY A 567 40.76 10.61 17.07
CA GLY A 567 40.41 9.19 17.12
C GLY A 567 39.56 8.81 18.33
N THR A 568 38.86 7.67 18.23
CA THR A 568 37.89 7.19 19.25
C THR A 568 38.54 6.96 20.63
N ARG A 569 39.85 6.71 20.67
CA ARG A 569 40.64 6.51 21.89
C ARG A 569 40.68 7.77 22.77
N ASN A 570 40.73 8.94 22.16
CA ASN A 570 40.92 10.22 22.85
C ASN A 570 39.57 10.83 23.31
N VAL A 571 38.45 10.33 22.78
CA VAL A 571 37.11 10.78 23.18
C VAL A 571 36.82 10.29 24.60
N PRO A 572 36.47 11.13 25.59
CA PRO A 572 36.02 10.70 26.91
C PRO A 572 34.85 9.71 26.86
N ILE A 573 34.81 8.71 27.77
CA ILE A 573 33.72 7.71 27.82
C ILE A 573 32.32 8.37 27.93
N PRO A 574 32.11 9.40 28.80
CA PRO A 574 30.82 10.08 28.88
C PRO A 574 30.40 10.73 27.56
N GLN A 575 31.35 11.26 26.79
CA GLN A 575 31.07 11.84 25.47
C GLN A 575 30.67 10.76 24.46
N VAL A 576 31.34 9.60 24.44
CA VAL A 576 30.92 8.48 23.57
C VAL A 576 29.53 7.98 23.93
N ALA A 577 29.22 7.85 25.23
CA ALA A 577 27.88 7.45 25.69
C ALA A 577 26.82 8.49 25.31
N GLY A 578 27.11 9.78 25.48
CA GLY A 578 26.21 10.87 25.07
C GLY A 578 25.96 10.90 23.56
N VAL A 579 27.01 10.70 22.75
CA VAL A 579 26.90 10.61 21.29
C VAL A 579 26.11 9.36 20.87
N ALA A 580 26.31 8.22 21.53
CA ALA A 580 25.53 7.02 21.26
C ALA A 580 24.04 7.22 21.59
N ALA A 581 23.73 7.86 22.72
CA ALA A 581 22.35 8.20 23.09
C ALA A 581 21.70 9.17 22.09
N LEU A 582 22.41 10.25 21.72
CA LEU A 582 21.92 11.22 20.74
C LEU A 582 21.72 10.59 19.36
N SER A 583 22.69 9.79 18.90
CA SER A 583 22.61 9.06 17.65
C SER A 583 21.46 8.04 17.65
N GLY A 584 21.23 7.35 18.77
CA GLY A 584 20.09 6.46 18.98
C GLY A 584 18.76 7.19 18.91
N ALA A 585 18.63 8.35 19.55
CA ALA A 585 17.42 9.18 19.48
C ALA A 585 17.15 9.68 18.04
N MET A 586 18.17 10.17 17.34
CA MET A 586 18.07 10.57 15.93
C MET A 586 17.67 9.41 15.02
N ALA A 587 18.28 8.24 15.22
CA ALA A 587 17.96 7.03 14.47
C ALA A 587 16.53 6.55 14.76
N ALA A 588 16.07 6.62 16.01
CA ALA A 588 14.70 6.28 16.39
C ALA A 588 13.68 7.17 15.69
N VAL A 589 13.89 8.49 15.68
CA VAL A 589 13.02 9.44 14.96
C VAL A 589 12.95 9.09 13.47
N GLY A 590 14.09 8.87 12.81
CA GLY A 590 14.11 8.50 11.39
C GLY A 590 13.47 7.13 11.11
N ALA A 591 13.73 6.14 11.97
CA ALA A 591 13.26 4.77 11.81
C ALA A 591 11.74 4.65 12.02
N LEU A 592 11.19 5.32 13.03
CA LEU A 592 9.76 5.31 13.34
C LEU A 592 8.95 6.09 12.29
N ASN A 593 9.49 7.18 11.75
CA ASN A 593 8.81 8.02 10.76
C ASN A 593 9.06 7.60 9.30
N GLN A 594 9.82 6.53 9.06
CA GLN A 594 10.14 6.09 7.70
C GLN A 594 8.91 5.80 6.83
N HIS A 595 7.81 5.34 7.45
CA HIS A 595 6.52 5.10 6.79
C HIS A 595 5.96 6.37 6.14
N VAL A 596 6.19 7.54 6.74
CA VAL A 596 5.70 8.83 6.24
C VAL A 596 6.32 9.16 4.88
N ALA A 597 7.63 8.99 4.74
CA ALA A 597 8.31 9.21 3.47
C ALA A 597 7.79 8.26 2.36
N ILE A 598 7.34 7.04 2.73
CA ILE A 598 6.72 6.10 1.80
C ILE A 598 5.33 6.61 1.39
N SER A 599 4.50 7.06 2.33
CA SER A 599 3.20 7.68 2.05
C SER A 599 3.34 8.89 1.13
N VAL A 600 4.30 9.78 1.38
CA VAL A 600 4.58 10.95 0.52
C VAL A 600 5.03 10.55 -0.89
N LYS A 601 5.83 9.47 -1.02
CA LYS A 601 6.19 8.94 -2.35
C LYS A 601 4.96 8.40 -3.08
N ASN A 602 4.11 7.63 -2.41
CA ASN A 602 2.89 7.08 -3.01
C ASN A 602 1.95 8.21 -3.44
N ASN A 603 1.81 9.24 -2.59
CA ASN A 603 1.09 10.46 -2.91
C ASN A 603 1.60 11.10 -4.20
N ARG A 604 2.92 11.26 -4.38
CA ARG A 604 3.49 11.81 -5.63
C ARG A 604 3.17 10.94 -6.85
N ARG A 605 3.20 9.60 -6.70
CA ARG A 605 2.94 8.68 -7.80
C ARG A 605 1.48 8.68 -8.24
N GLU A 606 0.56 8.76 -7.28
CA GLU A 606 -0.86 8.52 -7.52
C GLU A 606 -1.70 9.81 -7.56
N ALA A 607 -1.22 10.91 -6.99
CA ALA A 607 -1.87 12.21 -7.09
C ALA A 607 -1.82 12.74 -8.52
N SER A 608 -2.91 13.41 -8.90
CA SER A 608 -3.01 14.19 -10.14
C SER A 608 -3.53 15.58 -9.76
N PRO A 609 -2.77 16.66 -9.98
CA PRO A 609 -1.42 16.70 -10.58
C PRO A 609 -0.30 16.18 -9.66
N ASP A 610 0.85 15.81 -10.25
CA ASP A 610 2.08 15.44 -9.53
C ASP A 610 2.53 16.62 -8.65
N ILE A 611 2.73 16.37 -7.35
CA ILE A 611 3.11 17.40 -6.38
C ILE A 611 4.51 17.98 -6.60
N GLY A 612 5.34 17.32 -7.41
CA GLY A 612 6.71 17.72 -7.73
C GLY A 612 7.76 17.26 -6.71
N LEU A 613 9.03 17.29 -7.14
CA LEU A 613 10.17 16.81 -6.36
C LEU A 613 10.40 17.63 -5.08
N GLY A 614 10.38 18.96 -5.19
CA GLY A 614 10.63 19.86 -4.06
C GLY A 614 9.62 19.66 -2.94
N LYS A 615 8.33 19.58 -3.28
CA LYS A 615 7.25 19.33 -2.31
C LYS A 615 7.33 17.94 -1.70
N GLN A 616 7.76 16.92 -2.46
CA GLN A 616 8.00 15.58 -1.93
C GLN A 616 9.13 15.60 -0.88
N ILE A 617 10.22 16.31 -1.13
CA ILE A 617 11.34 16.42 -0.19
C ILE A 617 10.91 17.16 1.07
N THR A 618 10.26 18.32 0.94
CA THR A 618 9.83 19.12 2.11
C THR A 618 8.79 18.38 2.95
N ARG A 619 7.82 17.71 2.31
CA ARG A 619 6.87 16.81 3.00
C ARG A 619 7.57 15.61 3.62
N GLY A 620 8.60 15.05 3.00
CA GLY A 620 9.38 13.96 3.58
C GLY A 620 10.14 14.38 4.84
N ILE A 621 10.75 15.56 4.82
CA ILE A 621 11.50 16.13 5.95
C ILE A 621 10.56 16.46 7.11
N MET A 622 9.46 17.18 6.86
CA MET A 622 8.54 17.63 7.92
C MET A 622 7.44 16.61 8.23
N GLY A 623 7.37 15.51 7.48
CA GLY A 623 6.24 14.60 7.42
C GLY A 623 5.86 14.02 8.77
N GLY A 624 6.84 13.55 9.56
CA GLY A 624 6.57 12.97 10.88
C GLY A 624 5.82 13.92 11.82
N ALA A 625 6.25 15.19 11.89
CA ALA A 625 5.57 16.18 12.72
C ALA A 625 4.20 16.59 12.14
N GLN A 626 4.12 16.82 10.84
CA GLN A 626 2.87 17.19 10.17
C GLN A 626 1.82 16.09 10.29
N GLU A 627 2.23 14.83 10.12
CA GLU A 627 1.35 13.67 10.23
C GLU A 627 0.89 13.46 11.67
N ALA A 628 1.79 13.55 12.67
CA ALA A 628 1.40 13.45 14.08
C ALA A 628 0.38 14.55 14.47
N MET A 629 0.60 15.79 14.03
CA MET A 629 -0.36 16.89 14.23
C MET A 629 -1.68 16.62 13.51
N ALA A 630 -1.64 16.15 12.26
CA ALA A 630 -2.83 15.85 11.46
C ALA A 630 -3.65 14.69 12.05
N GLN A 631 -2.98 13.65 12.56
CA GLN A 631 -3.61 12.55 13.28
C GLN A 631 -4.36 13.08 14.51
N TYR A 632 -3.72 13.95 15.30
CA TYR A 632 -4.35 14.55 16.49
C TYR A 632 -5.51 15.49 16.13
N SER A 633 -5.27 16.51 15.31
CA SER A 633 -6.26 17.53 14.96
C SER A 633 -7.42 16.94 14.16
N GLY A 634 -7.13 16.13 13.14
CA GLY A 634 -8.14 15.48 12.32
C GLY A 634 -8.98 14.48 13.11
N THR A 635 -8.38 13.72 14.04
CA THR A 635 -9.15 12.85 14.96
C THR A 635 -10.08 13.67 15.84
N LYS A 636 -9.60 14.77 16.42
CA LYS A 636 -10.44 15.66 17.23
C LYS A 636 -11.61 16.23 16.42
N THR A 637 -11.35 16.70 15.20
CA THR A 637 -12.38 17.23 14.30
C THR A 637 -13.37 16.14 13.88
N SER A 638 -12.90 14.94 13.54
CA SER A 638 -13.77 13.80 13.20
C SER A 638 -14.69 13.41 14.35
N LYS A 639 -14.18 13.41 15.59
CA LYS A 639 -15.01 13.22 16.80
C LYS A 639 -16.04 14.32 16.98
N ALA A 640 -15.66 15.58 16.73
CA ALA A 640 -16.58 16.72 16.79
C ALA A 640 -17.67 16.63 15.70
N ILE A 641 -17.35 16.15 14.50
CA ILE A 641 -18.33 15.88 13.44
C ILE A 641 -19.34 14.84 13.92
N ASN A 642 -18.87 13.71 14.47
CA ASN A 642 -19.74 12.65 14.98
C ASN A 642 -20.64 13.13 16.12
N ALA A 643 -20.11 13.96 17.03
CA ALA A 643 -20.89 14.58 18.09
C ALA A 643 -21.96 15.53 17.53
N LYS A 644 -21.60 16.39 16.56
CA LYS A 644 -22.52 17.36 15.97
C LYS A 644 -23.61 16.70 15.12
N LEU A 645 -23.27 15.67 14.35
CA LEU A 645 -24.26 14.90 13.56
C LEU A 645 -25.12 13.98 14.42
N GLY A 646 -24.67 13.65 15.64
CA GLY A 646 -25.43 12.90 16.64
C GLY A 646 -26.35 13.76 17.52
N ASP A 647 -26.30 15.09 17.37
CA ASP A 647 -27.19 16.01 18.08
C ASP A 647 -28.61 15.91 17.52
N ALA A 648 -29.60 15.78 18.40
CA ALA A 648 -31.01 15.60 18.03
C ALA A 648 -31.57 16.82 17.27
N ASP A 649 -31.13 18.03 17.61
CA ASP A 649 -31.58 19.26 16.95
C ASP A 649 -31.03 19.33 15.51
N VAL A 650 -29.74 18.97 15.36
CA VAL A 650 -29.10 18.88 14.04
C VAL A 650 -29.76 17.80 13.20
N HIS A 651 -30.06 16.64 13.77
CA HIS A 651 -30.74 15.57 13.06
C HIS A 651 -32.14 16.00 12.55
N THR A 652 -32.90 16.66 13.41
CA THR A 652 -34.25 17.17 13.09
C THR A 652 -34.19 18.21 11.96
N MET A 653 -33.25 19.16 12.02
CA MET A 653 -33.08 20.14 10.95
C MET A 653 -32.63 19.53 9.64
N LEU A 654 -31.74 18.53 9.68
CA LEU A 654 -31.32 17.81 8.48
C LEU A 654 -32.48 17.02 7.85
N GLN A 655 -33.34 16.40 8.67
CA GLN A 655 -34.54 15.73 8.17
C GLN A 655 -35.49 16.73 7.50
N LYS A 656 -35.75 17.87 8.14
CA LYS A 656 -36.58 18.94 7.56
C LYS A 656 -36.01 19.48 6.25
N ALA A 657 -34.70 19.67 6.17
CA ALA A 657 -34.01 20.09 4.94
C ALA A 657 -34.15 19.04 3.82
N ARG A 658 -34.08 17.74 4.14
CA ARG A 658 -34.30 16.64 3.16
C ARG A 658 -35.72 16.66 2.64
N GLU A 659 -36.71 16.76 3.53
CA GLU A 659 -38.12 16.81 3.15
C GLU A 659 -38.37 17.97 2.16
N LEU A 660 -37.88 19.17 2.47
CA LEU A 660 -37.99 20.35 1.59
C LEU A 660 -37.32 20.15 0.22
N CYS A 661 -36.17 19.48 0.18
CA CYS A 661 -35.48 19.20 -1.09
C CYS A 661 -36.21 18.13 -1.91
N GLN A 662 -36.88 17.17 -1.26
CA GLN A 662 -37.66 16.11 -1.92
C GLN A 662 -38.98 16.64 -2.51
N THR A 663 -39.67 17.57 -1.84
CA THR A 663 -40.90 18.18 -2.37
C THR A 663 -40.66 18.97 -3.66
N GLN A 664 -39.47 19.56 -3.84
CA GLN A 664 -39.09 20.19 -5.12
C GLN A 664 -38.71 19.18 -6.21
N ALA A 665 -38.04 18.08 -5.85
CA ALA A 665 -37.72 17.02 -6.80
C ALA A 665 -38.98 16.27 -7.30
N ALA A 666 -40.03 16.25 -6.49
CA ALA A 666 -41.34 15.65 -6.80
C ALA A 666 -42.38 16.67 -7.31
N GLY A 667 -41.98 17.91 -7.62
CA GLY A 667 -42.88 18.88 -8.24
C GLY A 667 -43.40 18.35 -9.59
N PRO A 668 -44.67 18.63 -9.97
CA PRO A 668 -45.19 18.16 -11.23
C PRO A 668 -44.30 18.67 -12.36
N SER A 669 -43.73 17.74 -13.14
CA SER A 669 -43.21 18.07 -14.46
C SER A 669 -44.40 18.64 -15.24
N ASN A 670 -44.52 19.96 -15.34
CA ASN A 670 -45.50 20.54 -16.25
C ASN A 670 -45.16 19.98 -17.63
N PRO A 671 -46.07 19.23 -18.28
CA PRO A 671 -45.81 18.69 -19.59
C PRO A 671 -45.56 19.87 -20.53
N LEU A 672 -44.41 19.89 -21.19
CA LEU A 672 -44.12 20.90 -22.20
C LEU A 672 -44.92 20.54 -23.46
N THR A 673 -45.45 21.55 -24.13
CA THR A 673 -45.94 21.38 -25.50
C THR A 673 -44.76 21.10 -26.43
N LEU A 674 -45.01 20.44 -27.58
CA LEU A 674 -43.96 20.11 -28.54
C LEU A 674 -43.15 21.34 -28.98
N ASP A 675 -43.81 22.50 -29.13
CA ASP A 675 -43.16 23.76 -29.50
C ASP A 675 -42.23 24.31 -28.41
N GLU A 676 -42.59 24.15 -27.13
CA GLU A 676 -41.76 24.57 -25.99
C GLU A 676 -40.54 23.65 -25.82
N ALA A 677 -40.70 22.35 -26.04
CA ALA A 677 -39.59 21.39 -26.02
C ALA A 677 -38.57 21.66 -27.14
N VAL A 678 -39.06 22.01 -28.34
CA VAL A 678 -38.20 22.34 -29.49
C VAL A 678 -37.44 23.66 -29.28
N GLN A 679 -38.02 24.65 -28.59
CA GLN A 679 -37.30 25.87 -28.23
C GLN A 679 -36.16 25.61 -27.24
N GLN A 680 -36.39 24.79 -26.21
CA GLN A 680 -35.37 24.48 -25.21
C GLN A 680 -34.20 23.64 -25.73
N LEU A 681 -34.43 22.81 -26.75
CA LEU A 681 -33.42 21.90 -27.32
C LEU A 681 -32.67 22.49 -28.53
N ARG A 682 -32.91 23.75 -28.90
CA ARG A 682 -32.19 24.40 -30.01
C ARG A 682 -30.71 24.60 -29.69
N PRO A 683 -29.79 24.26 -30.61
CA PRO A 683 -28.36 24.52 -30.42
C PRO A 683 -28.08 26.02 -30.27
N GLY A 684 -27.52 26.43 -29.13
CA GLY A 684 -27.05 27.81 -28.89
C GLY A 684 -27.77 28.59 -27.78
N GLN A 685 -28.84 28.07 -27.17
CA GLN A 685 -29.39 28.63 -25.93
C GLN A 685 -28.82 27.91 -24.70
N ARG A 686 -28.56 28.68 -23.63
CA ARG A 686 -28.00 28.19 -22.36
C ARG A 686 -29.05 27.29 -21.70
N ALA A 687 -28.78 25.99 -21.61
CA ALA A 687 -29.66 25.05 -20.92
C ALA A 687 -29.95 25.54 -19.49
N ALA A 688 -31.22 25.75 -19.16
CA ALA A 688 -31.63 25.90 -17.77
C ALA A 688 -31.41 24.55 -17.06
N SER A 689 -30.90 24.60 -15.84
CA SER A 689 -30.39 23.46 -15.06
C SER A 689 -31.46 22.47 -14.60
N HIS A 690 -32.15 21.80 -15.53
CA HIS A 690 -33.05 20.69 -15.24
C HIS A 690 -32.47 19.40 -15.85
N SER A 691 -31.92 18.54 -14.98
CA SER A 691 -31.43 17.20 -15.33
C SER A 691 -32.48 16.14 -14.97
N GLY A 692 -33.70 16.31 -15.47
CA GLY A 692 -34.83 15.40 -15.28
C GLY A 692 -35.46 15.00 -16.61
N GLU A 693 -36.24 13.92 -16.60
CA GLU A 693 -37.01 13.39 -17.74
C GLU A 693 -37.99 14.46 -18.25
N ILE A 694 -37.96 14.77 -19.56
CA ILE A 694 -38.86 15.75 -20.18
C ILE A 694 -40.07 15.01 -20.74
N THR A 695 -41.24 15.22 -20.15
CA THR A 695 -42.52 14.68 -20.66
C THR A 695 -43.14 15.69 -21.63
N VAL A 696 -43.31 15.29 -22.90
CA VAL A 696 -43.92 16.13 -23.96
C VAL A 696 -45.33 15.62 -24.26
N GLN A 697 -46.33 16.51 -24.24
CA GLN A 697 -47.67 16.19 -24.74
C GLN A 697 -47.71 16.34 -26.26
N ILE A 698 -48.02 15.26 -26.96
CA ILE A 698 -48.32 15.27 -28.40
C ILE A 698 -49.84 15.27 -28.53
N GLU A 699 -50.42 16.34 -29.06
CA GLU A 699 -51.85 16.37 -29.39
C GLU A 699 -52.12 15.35 -30.50
N GLU A 700 -53.04 14.40 -30.26
CA GLU A 700 -53.55 13.51 -31.31
C GLU A 700 -54.33 14.34 -32.34
N GLU A 701 -53.80 14.36 -33.56
CA GLU A 701 -54.40 15.01 -34.72
C GLU A 701 -55.80 14.42 -34.99
N LYS A 702 -56.82 15.28 -34.89
CA LYS A 702 -58.22 14.95 -35.18
C LYS A 702 -58.32 14.37 -36.59
N ALA A 703 -58.73 13.10 -36.69
CA ALA A 703 -59.03 12.44 -37.95
C ALA A 703 -59.99 13.30 -38.81
N THR A 704 -59.53 13.65 -40.01
CA THR A 704 -60.34 14.31 -41.03
C THR A 704 -61.38 13.31 -41.55
N PRO A 705 -62.68 13.65 -41.64
CA PRO A 705 -63.68 12.73 -42.18
C PRO A 705 -63.51 12.59 -43.70
N PRO A 706 -63.87 11.43 -44.28
CA PRO A 706 -63.55 11.11 -45.66
C PRO A 706 -64.46 11.85 -46.65
N ALA A 707 -63.94 12.12 -47.84
CA ALA A 707 -64.71 12.45 -49.04
C ALA A 707 -64.86 11.22 -49.93
#